data_AF-A0A7C7Q072-F1
#
_entry.id   AF-A0A7C7Q072-F1
#
_cell.length_a   1.000
_cell.length_b   1.000
_cell.length_c   1.000
_cell.angle_alpha   90.00
_cell.angle_beta   90.00
_cell.angle_gamma   90.00
#
_symmetry.space_group_name_H-M   'P 1'
#
loop_
_entity.id
_entity.type
_entity.pdbx_description
1 polymer ?
#
loop_
_entity_poly.entity_id
_entity_poly.type
_entity_poly.pdbx_seq_one_letter_code
_entity_poly.pdbx_strand_id
1 'polypeptide(L)'
;TDAGGMIVAIGRHPNSTAEYGRNDRFLTDTIRSWMAGNAPKHPTVYHYARDVTDAVQWLRKVLPPLVIVEDGDALMSQCRRIGDAMFFLLFNPTAHERDTWVQLRAVGIPYLWDAETGMVTKLSEFAHTNAYTRMRIRMTPYQAVIIAIRNSAQRASTARDSRKVRLRYGAVERMASEGIGSHVTVPASIELDGEWEFQLEPTCDNRFGDFRRPPSPTKLGAECRRMHCRRELIGEDGVRLGWHLNDFDDSTWVQATYSVGPYFWWLGPIDNPRRERGFDGRLPPEIDTQAQSYNLFGKRMRWKLYWFSKQFGIEKDATYWRTLGPKKRVPLEYINLGRAREWSIAYLRTWLKAQEPMKVQVTLGGMAAKRIWVNGIEVGSVPSISRQRMRTDVELRAGNNLLLIKLAYPRDEHLRVYLDVRKRKPVERTLQWIWHPQPPSDKVSYCFRRRFKLPVRPKHATISITADNGYELFINGKFIGRELGFDTHFWKSAEQFDVTKQLRSGDNVIAVRATNLGGPGGLLLHVAIRLPSDKVVHIYSDGTWRCAPADSVEAKGKNAWTSLAFDDSQWQTVATLGAPPVEPWGNIFGMTMPAMPQAPALRWFVEPMPAPFDVFPGDEKRIWWYRFKLPPGTKAIAMRVKCTRIEVYVRGKPLFKRELGIGEHVIRVPVGNLANREGAVCAVRLRTLPGEYGGAVFTTPVAFKTERGRISLGAWAERGLQCYSGIGVYSRLVKLPSAVASKNVRAILELGDVRCTAEVFVNGERVGIRAWSPYRFDITPFVHPGMNRITIKVANTLANHYSVGLPSPYVYAGTTISGLLGPVRIRFEGL
;
A
#
# COMPACT_ATOMS: atom_id res chain seq x y z
N THR A 1 -7.89 20.41 -16.35
CA THR A 1 -7.66 20.41 -17.81
C THR A 1 -8.79 21.19 -18.43
N ASP A 2 -8.49 22.34 -19.03
CA ASP A 2 -9.46 23.27 -19.66
C ASP A 2 -10.02 22.77 -21.00
N ALA A 3 -9.94 21.46 -21.27
CA ALA A 3 -10.16 20.91 -22.61
C ALA A 3 -11.63 20.57 -22.94
N GLY A 4 -12.56 20.75 -22.00
CA GLY A 4 -13.94 20.26 -22.16
C GLY A 4 -14.02 18.73 -22.31
N GLY A 5 -15.25 18.19 -22.39
CA GLY A 5 -15.50 16.75 -22.50
C GLY A 5 -16.99 16.42 -22.63
N MET A 6 -17.29 15.14 -22.83
CA MET A 6 -18.65 14.62 -22.88
C MET A 6 -18.89 13.72 -21.67
N ILE A 7 -19.99 13.94 -20.95
CA ILE A 7 -20.35 13.15 -19.77
C ILE A 7 -21.58 12.30 -20.10
N VAL A 8 -21.46 10.98 -19.94
CA VAL A 8 -22.59 10.05 -20.03
C VAL A 8 -22.81 9.42 -18.66
N ALA A 9 -23.98 9.67 -18.08
CA ALA A 9 -24.42 9.02 -16.84
C ALA A 9 -25.28 7.80 -17.18
N ILE A 10 -24.98 6.65 -16.57
CA ILE A 10 -25.67 5.38 -16.84
C ILE A 10 -26.37 4.88 -15.57
N GLY A 11 -27.66 4.57 -15.67
CA GLY A 11 -28.44 3.99 -14.59
C GLY A 11 -28.98 5.03 -13.60
N ARG A 12 -29.62 4.58 -12.50
CA ARG A 12 -30.33 5.45 -11.56
C ARG A 12 -29.44 6.52 -10.93
N HIS A 13 -29.93 7.76 -10.89
CA HIS A 13 -29.32 8.84 -10.14
C HIS A 13 -29.11 8.45 -8.67
N PRO A 14 -27.97 8.83 -8.09
CA PRO A 14 -27.88 8.87 -6.64
C PRO A 14 -28.91 9.91 -6.18
N ASN A 15 -29.90 9.44 -5.44
CA ASN A 15 -30.91 10.28 -4.81
C ASN A 15 -30.69 10.35 -3.30
N SER A 16 -29.57 9.80 -2.82
CA SER A 16 -29.27 9.69 -1.42
C SER A 16 -27.83 10.01 -1.13
N THR A 17 -27.63 10.80 -0.09
CA THR A 17 -26.34 11.09 0.52
C THR A 17 -26.33 10.50 1.92
N ALA A 18 -25.13 10.28 2.47
CA ALA A 18 -25.02 9.86 3.87
C ALA A 18 -25.51 10.96 4.82
N GLU A 19 -25.51 12.20 4.33
CA GLU A 19 -25.82 13.44 5.00
C GLU A 19 -27.33 13.73 5.05
N TYR A 20 -28.09 13.45 3.99
CA TYR A 20 -29.51 13.83 3.88
C TYR A 20 -30.47 12.67 3.55
N GLY A 21 -29.96 11.44 3.44
CA GLY A 21 -30.79 10.28 3.16
C GLY A 21 -31.46 10.34 1.79
N ARG A 22 -32.56 9.59 1.61
CA ARG A 22 -33.25 9.47 0.31
C ARG A 22 -33.99 10.76 -0.05
N ASN A 23 -33.90 11.17 -1.31
CA ASN A 23 -34.42 12.41 -1.90
C ASN A 23 -33.67 13.69 -1.47
N ASP A 24 -32.35 13.61 -1.31
CA ASP A 24 -31.51 14.79 -1.11
C ASP A 24 -31.70 15.82 -2.25
N ARG A 25 -32.31 16.96 -1.91
CA ARG A 25 -32.59 18.04 -2.86
C ARG A 25 -31.32 18.72 -3.36
N PHE A 26 -30.31 18.89 -2.52
CA PHE A 26 -29.06 19.51 -2.94
C PHE A 26 -28.35 18.65 -3.99
N LEU A 27 -28.27 17.34 -3.75
CA LEU A 27 -27.73 16.41 -4.73
C LEU A 27 -28.56 16.42 -6.03
N THR A 28 -29.90 16.40 -5.89
CA THR A 28 -30.81 16.39 -7.04
C THR A 28 -30.69 17.66 -7.88
N ASP A 29 -30.63 18.83 -7.24
CA ASP A 29 -30.52 20.12 -7.92
C ASP A 29 -29.12 20.35 -8.50
N THR A 30 -28.08 19.86 -7.84
CA THR A 30 -26.70 19.88 -8.37
C THR A 30 -26.59 19.04 -9.63
N ILE A 31 -27.12 17.81 -9.60
CA ILE A 31 -27.17 16.95 -10.79
C ILE A 31 -27.98 17.64 -11.89
N ARG A 32 -29.14 18.23 -11.56
CA ARG A 32 -29.97 18.96 -12.53
C ARG A 32 -29.24 20.17 -13.13
N SER A 33 -28.46 20.91 -12.35
CA SER A 33 -27.66 22.05 -12.83
C SER A 33 -26.57 21.63 -13.80
N TRP A 34 -25.91 20.50 -13.55
CA TRP A 34 -24.94 19.91 -14.47
C TRP A 34 -25.61 19.49 -15.78
N MET A 35 -26.81 18.90 -15.70
CA MET A 35 -27.59 18.46 -16.86
C MET A 35 -28.12 19.61 -17.73
N ALA A 36 -28.39 20.77 -17.15
CA ALA A 36 -28.84 21.97 -17.87
C ALA A 36 -27.72 22.75 -18.57
N GLY A 37 -26.46 22.27 -18.48
CA GLY A 37 -25.30 22.98 -19.05
C GLY A 37 -24.84 24.20 -18.24
N ASN A 38 -25.44 24.44 -17.06
CA ASN A 38 -25.17 25.61 -16.22
C ASN A 38 -24.06 25.38 -15.17
N ALA A 39 -23.24 24.34 -15.34
CA ALA A 39 -22.13 24.06 -14.44
C ALA A 39 -21.03 25.15 -14.54
N PRO A 40 -20.52 25.68 -13.42
CA PRO A 40 -19.44 26.65 -13.45
C PRO A 40 -18.14 25.94 -13.88
N LYS A 41 -17.84 26.05 -15.19
CA LYS A 41 -16.65 25.56 -15.92
C LYS A 41 -16.75 24.11 -16.49
N HIS A 42 -17.28 24.05 -17.73
CA HIS A 42 -17.12 23.04 -18.81
C HIS A 42 -17.38 21.55 -18.52
N PRO A 43 -18.44 20.98 -19.13
CA PRO A 43 -18.34 20.19 -20.37
C PRO A 43 -19.39 20.56 -21.44
N THR A 44 -19.15 20.17 -22.70
CA THR A 44 -19.87 20.67 -23.89
C THR A 44 -21.10 19.85 -24.29
N VAL A 45 -21.27 18.60 -23.82
CA VAL A 45 -22.43 17.73 -24.11
C VAL A 45 -22.68 16.72 -22.97
N TYR A 46 -23.94 16.55 -22.55
CA TYR A 46 -24.39 15.59 -21.53
C TYR A 46 -25.45 14.62 -22.07
N HIS A 47 -25.41 13.35 -21.64
CA HIS A 47 -26.50 12.39 -21.89
C HIS A 47 -26.76 11.47 -20.70
N TYR A 48 -28.04 11.21 -20.47
CA TYR A 48 -28.50 10.26 -19.46
C TYR A 48 -29.02 9.01 -20.14
N ALA A 49 -28.29 7.92 -19.94
CA ALA A 49 -28.62 6.63 -20.47
C ALA A 49 -29.29 5.78 -19.39
N ARG A 50 -30.45 5.21 -19.71
CA ARG A 50 -31.17 4.32 -18.76
C ARG A 50 -30.35 3.08 -18.41
N ASP A 51 -29.61 2.59 -19.39
CA ASP A 51 -28.71 1.46 -19.29
C ASP A 51 -27.53 1.63 -20.27
N VAL A 52 -26.63 0.64 -20.31
CA VAL A 52 -25.46 0.68 -21.19
C VAL A 52 -25.86 0.70 -22.67
N THR A 53 -26.98 0.07 -23.04
CA THR A 53 -27.44 0.00 -24.43
C THR A 53 -27.86 1.37 -24.95
N ASP A 54 -28.64 2.10 -24.15
CA ASP A 54 -29.04 3.49 -24.43
C ASP A 54 -27.82 4.41 -24.59
N ALA A 55 -26.83 4.27 -23.70
CA ALA A 55 -25.58 5.03 -23.75
C ALA A 55 -24.85 4.78 -25.07
N VAL A 56 -24.72 3.52 -25.48
CA VAL A 56 -24.03 3.13 -26.71
C VAL A 56 -24.78 3.65 -27.94
N GLN A 57 -26.12 3.56 -27.96
CA GLN A 57 -26.93 4.07 -29.08
C GLN A 57 -26.79 5.58 -29.24
N TRP A 58 -26.81 6.33 -28.13
CA TRP A 58 -26.60 7.76 -28.18
C TRP A 58 -25.18 8.14 -28.59
N LEU A 59 -24.16 7.49 -28.03
CA LEU A 59 -22.75 7.70 -28.39
C LEU A 59 -22.53 7.48 -29.89
N ARG A 60 -23.18 6.49 -30.51
CA ARG A 60 -23.14 6.25 -31.95
C ARG A 60 -23.74 7.39 -32.80
N LYS A 61 -24.67 8.17 -32.25
CA LYS A 61 -25.27 9.33 -32.94
C LYS A 61 -24.39 10.58 -32.85
N VAL A 62 -23.69 10.78 -31.73
CA VAL A 62 -22.95 12.03 -31.45
C VAL A 62 -21.45 11.94 -31.69
N LEU A 63 -20.87 10.74 -31.64
CA LEU A 63 -19.45 10.52 -31.94
C LEU A 63 -19.29 9.87 -33.31
N PRO A 64 -18.56 10.52 -34.24
CA PRO A 64 -18.21 9.86 -35.49
C PRO A 64 -17.25 8.69 -35.20
N PRO A 65 -17.49 7.51 -35.77
CA PRO A 65 -16.72 6.30 -35.48
C PRO A 65 -15.23 6.47 -35.82
N LEU A 66 -14.35 5.86 -35.03
CA LEU A 66 -12.91 5.86 -35.32
C LEU A 66 -12.54 4.85 -36.39
N VAL A 67 -13.30 3.75 -36.45
CA VAL A 67 -13.13 2.64 -37.39
C VAL A 67 -14.52 2.25 -37.88
N ILE A 68 -14.68 2.16 -39.19
CA ILE A 68 -15.86 1.60 -39.85
C ILE A 68 -15.39 0.35 -40.60
N VAL A 69 -16.10 -0.76 -40.45
CA VAL A 69 -15.87 -2.00 -41.20
C VAL A 69 -17.07 -2.19 -42.13
N GLU A 70 -16.82 -2.37 -43.43
CA GLU A 70 -17.88 -2.27 -44.44
C GLU A 70 -18.74 -3.52 -44.57
N ASP A 71 -18.25 -4.68 -44.16
CA ASP A 71 -19.03 -5.93 -44.08
C ASP A 71 -19.96 -6.01 -42.85
N GLY A 72 -19.97 -4.97 -42.00
CA GLY A 72 -20.84 -4.85 -40.82
C GLY A 72 -20.29 -5.52 -39.57
N ASP A 73 -19.20 -6.27 -39.68
CA ASP A 73 -18.69 -7.16 -38.64
C ASP A 73 -17.56 -6.49 -37.83
N ALA A 74 -17.78 -6.23 -36.55
CA ALA A 74 -16.85 -5.41 -35.77
C ALA A 74 -15.46 -6.06 -35.62
N LEU A 75 -14.41 -5.29 -35.86
CA LEU A 75 -13.05 -5.59 -35.38
C LEU A 75 -12.88 -4.97 -34.00
N MET A 76 -12.12 -5.64 -33.12
CA MET A 76 -11.67 -4.96 -31.91
C MET A 76 -10.63 -3.93 -32.30
N SER A 77 -10.78 -2.69 -31.83
CA SER A 77 -9.87 -1.62 -32.20
C SER A 77 -9.46 -0.72 -31.05
N GLN A 78 -8.26 -0.15 -31.16
CA GLN A 78 -7.79 0.96 -30.34
C GLN A 78 -7.14 2.01 -31.22
N CYS A 79 -7.26 3.27 -30.82
CA CYS A 79 -6.67 4.39 -31.53
C CYS A 79 -5.80 5.23 -30.61
N ARG A 80 -4.63 5.66 -31.09
CA ARG A 80 -3.75 6.58 -30.37
C ARG A 80 -3.13 7.59 -31.32
N ARG A 81 -3.15 8.86 -30.94
CA ARG A 81 -2.39 9.91 -31.63
C ARG A 81 -0.99 10.03 -31.01
N ILE A 82 0.05 10.05 -31.85
CA ILE A 82 1.43 10.33 -31.44
C ILE A 82 2.01 11.30 -32.48
N GLY A 83 2.24 12.54 -32.05
CA GLY A 83 2.67 13.61 -32.96
C GLY A 83 1.62 13.88 -34.06
N ASP A 84 2.07 13.81 -35.31
CA ASP A 84 1.28 13.97 -36.54
C ASP A 84 0.64 12.66 -37.04
N ALA A 85 0.96 11.53 -36.42
CA ALA A 85 0.49 10.22 -36.80
C ALA A 85 -0.68 9.72 -35.93
N MET A 86 -1.64 9.07 -36.58
CA MET A 86 -2.73 8.34 -35.94
C MET A 86 -2.49 6.83 -36.07
N PHE A 87 -2.40 6.13 -34.95
CA PHE A 87 -2.18 4.68 -34.89
C PHE A 87 -3.49 3.97 -34.55
N PHE A 88 -3.83 2.96 -35.33
CA PHE A 88 -4.99 2.10 -35.15
C PHE A 88 -4.53 0.66 -34.95
N LEU A 89 -4.77 0.09 -33.77
CA LEU A 89 -4.67 -1.35 -33.56
C LEU A 89 -5.99 -1.96 -34.03
N LEU A 90 -5.95 -2.92 -34.94
CA LEU A 90 -7.11 -3.70 -35.38
C LEU A 90 -6.85 -5.17 -35.04
N PHE A 91 -7.83 -5.83 -34.43
CA PHE A 91 -7.75 -7.25 -34.05
C PHE A 91 -8.97 -8.00 -34.58
N ASN A 92 -8.72 -9.11 -35.26
CA ASN A 92 -9.74 -10.06 -35.71
C ASN A 92 -10.03 -11.04 -34.56
N PRO A 93 -11.16 -10.94 -33.85
CA PRO A 93 -11.44 -11.81 -32.72
C PRO A 93 -12.01 -13.18 -33.12
N THR A 94 -12.07 -13.50 -34.42
CA THR A 94 -12.76 -14.69 -34.92
C THR A 94 -11.78 -15.79 -35.34
N ALA A 95 -12.28 -17.02 -35.42
CA ALA A 95 -11.55 -18.18 -35.93
C ALA A 95 -11.45 -18.22 -37.47
N HIS A 96 -12.01 -17.22 -38.15
CA HIS A 96 -12.07 -17.15 -39.61
C HIS A 96 -11.17 -16.02 -40.11
N GLU A 97 -10.65 -16.19 -41.31
CA GLU A 97 -9.94 -15.13 -42.01
C GLU A 97 -10.93 -13.99 -42.35
N ARG A 98 -10.47 -12.75 -42.24
CA ARG A 98 -11.23 -11.58 -42.65
C ARG A 98 -10.49 -10.79 -43.72
N ASP A 99 -11.12 -10.60 -44.86
CA ASP A 99 -10.66 -9.73 -45.93
C ASP A 99 -11.76 -8.69 -46.21
N THR A 100 -11.53 -7.45 -45.79
CA THR A 100 -12.58 -6.43 -45.73
C THR A 100 -12.06 -5.02 -45.91
N TRP A 101 -12.98 -4.12 -46.27
CA TRP A 101 -12.70 -2.69 -46.35
C TRP A 101 -12.93 -2.04 -44.99
N VAL A 102 -11.95 -1.25 -44.55
CA VAL A 102 -12.05 -0.44 -43.34
C VAL A 102 -11.87 1.04 -43.67
N GLN A 103 -12.61 1.89 -42.94
CA GLN A 103 -12.41 3.33 -42.95
C GLN A 103 -11.92 3.78 -41.59
N LEU A 104 -10.70 4.33 -41.56
CA LEU A 104 -10.05 4.82 -40.35
C LEU A 104 -10.15 6.33 -40.30
N ARG A 105 -10.59 6.90 -39.17
CA ARG A 105 -10.84 8.34 -39.04
C ARG A 105 -9.55 9.16 -38.89
N ALA A 106 -8.80 9.23 -39.99
CA ALA A 106 -7.64 10.08 -40.20
C ALA A 106 -7.40 10.21 -41.71
N VAL A 107 -6.90 11.37 -42.15
CA VAL A 107 -6.54 11.60 -43.56
C VAL A 107 -5.01 11.60 -43.67
N GLY A 108 -4.47 10.75 -44.55
CA GLY A 108 -3.04 10.63 -44.76
C GLY A 108 -2.62 9.26 -45.30
N ILE A 109 -1.33 9.06 -45.49
CA ILE A 109 -0.77 7.82 -46.05
C ILE A 109 -0.81 6.72 -44.97
N PRO A 110 -1.45 5.57 -45.23
CA PRO A 110 -1.47 4.45 -44.31
C PRO A 110 -0.24 3.54 -44.44
N TYR A 111 0.30 3.14 -43.29
CA TYR A 111 1.41 2.21 -43.14
C TYR A 111 0.97 1.04 -42.27
N LEU A 112 1.09 -0.18 -42.77
CA LEU A 112 0.90 -1.40 -42.02
C LEU A 112 2.16 -1.69 -41.22
N TRP A 113 2.03 -1.85 -39.92
CA TRP A 113 3.10 -2.26 -39.02
C TRP A 113 2.82 -3.67 -38.53
N ASP A 114 3.73 -4.58 -38.89
CA ASP A 114 3.80 -5.91 -38.34
C ASP A 114 4.40 -5.85 -36.92
N ALA A 115 3.57 -6.16 -35.94
CA ALA A 115 3.95 -6.16 -34.54
C ALA A 115 5.01 -7.24 -34.23
N GLU A 116 4.99 -8.39 -34.91
CA GLU A 116 5.86 -9.52 -34.65
C GLU A 116 7.26 -9.30 -35.25
N THR A 117 7.34 -8.84 -36.50
CA THR A 117 8.62 -8.66 -37.20
C THR A 117 9.19 -7.25 -37.07
N GLY A 118 8.35 -6.27 -36.72
CA GLY A 118 8.71 -4.84 -36.71
C GLY A 118 8.74 -4.21 -38.11
N MET A 119 8.38 -4.94 -39.17
CA MET A 119 8.35 -4.44 -40.54
C MET A 119 7.24 -3.40 -40.72
N VAL A 120 7.55 -2.32 -41.44
CA VAL A 120 6.59 -1.25 -41.77
C VAL A 120 6.43 -1.17 -43.28
N THR A 121 5.22 -1.43 -43.76
CA THR A 121 4.88 -1.48 -45.18
C THR A 121 3.93 -0.35 -45.52
N LYS A 122 4.29 0.49 -46.49
CA LYS A 122 3.36 1.50 -47.03
C LYS A 122 2.27 0.77 -47.81
N LEU A 123 1.00 1.00 -47.48
CA LEU A 123 -0.12 0.45 -48.25
C LEU A 123 -0.33 1.28 -49.52
N SER A 124 -0.42 0.61 -50.66
CA SER A 124 -0.60 1.25 -51.98
C SER A 124 -2.06 1.47 -52.36
N GLU A 125 -2.96 0.63 -51.84
CA GLU A 125 -4.40 0.69 -52.14
C GLU A 125 -5.17 1.35 -50.99
N PHE A 126 -5.40 2.66 -51.11
CA PHE A 126 -6.24 3.41 -50.19
C PHE A 126 -6.91 4.60 -50.89
N ALA A 127 -8.02 5.07 -50.34
CA ALA A 127 -8.73 6.26 -50.78
C ALA A 127 -8.99 7.20 -49.59
N HIS A 128 -9.12 8.50 -49.87
CA HIS A 128 -9.51 9.49 -48.86
C HIS A 128 -10.98 9.85 -49.00
N THR A 129 -11.64 10.07 -47.88
CA THR A 129 -12.90 10.80 -47.76
C THR A 129 -12.66 12.06 -46.92
N ASN A 130 -13.68 12.89 -46.67
CA ASN A 130 -13.55 14.15 -45.93
C ASN A 130 -12.87 13.99 -44.55
N ALA A 131 -13.02 12.84 -43.87
CA ALA A 131 -12.44 12.61 -42.53
C ALA A 131 -11.79 11.23 -42.34
N TYR A 132 -11.80 10.37 -43.36
CA TYR A 132 -11.34 8.99 -43.25
C TYR A 132 -10.34 8.61 -44.35
N THR A 133 -9.52 7.62 -44.07
CA THR A 133 -8.75 6.86 -45.06
C THR A 133 -9.36 5.46 -45.14
N ARG A 134 -9.88 5.12 -46.31
CA ARG A 134 -10.46 3.82 -46.65
C ARG A 134 -9.37 2.93 -47.25
N MET A 135 -9.23 1.70 -46.75
CA MET A 135 -8.25 0.73 -47.25
C MET A 135 -8.77 -0.70 -47.06
N ARG A 136 -8.25 -1.65 -47.84
CA ARG A 136 -8.54 -3.08 -47.69
C ARG A 136 -7.53 -3.71 -46.74
N ILE A 137 -8.00 -4.56 -45.84
CA ILE A 137 -7.16 -5.31 -44.91
C ILE A 137 -7.52 -6.79 -44.96
N ARG A 138 -6.48 -7.64 -44.93
CA ARG A 138 -6.60 -9.08 -44.84
C ARG A 138 -5.96 -9.53 -43.53
N MET A 139 -6.73 -10.24 -42.70
CA MET A 139 -6.34 -10.65 -41.36
C MET A 139 -6.63 -12.13 -41.16
N THR A 140 -5.63 -12.90 -40.73
CA THR A 140 -5.81 -14.31 -40.36
C THR A 140 -6.62 -14.44 -39.04
N PRO A 141 -7.10 -15.65 -38.68
CA PRO A 141 -7.76 -15.87 -37.40
C PRO A 141 -6.94 -15.35 -36.22
N TYR A 142 -7.56 -14.57 -35.33
CA TYR A 142 -6.91 -14.00 -34.14
C TYR A 142 -5.70 -13.09 -34.40
N GLN A 143 -5.55 -12.56 -35.63
CA GLN A 143 -4.46 -11.63 -35.92
C GLN A 143 -4.73 -10.23 -35.36
N ALA A 144 -3.67 -9.57 -34.89
CA ALA A 144 -3.66 -8.13 -34.62
C ALA A 144 -2.70 -7.42 -35.57
N VAL A 145 -3.12 -6.28 -36.12
CA VAL A 145 -2.30 -5.42 -36.97
C VAL A 145 -2.35 -3.98 -36.46
N ILE A 146 -1.26 -3.23 -36.66
CA ILE A 146 -1.22 -1.80 -36.35
C ILE A 146 -1.13 -1.03 -37.66
N ILE A 147 -2.02 -0.07 -37.87
CA ILE A 147 -2.04 0.81 -39.04
C ILE A 147 -1.74 2.23 -38.58
N ALA A 148 -0.69 2.83 -39.11
CA ALA A 148 -0.33 4.22 -38.86
C ALA A 148 -0.74 5.08 -40.07
N ILE A 149 -1.56 6.11 -39.86
CA ILE A 149 -1.89 7.11 -40.88
C ILE A 149 -1.10 8.38 -40.60
N ARG A 150 -0.28 8.82 -41.58
CA ARG A 150 0.54 10.03 -41.51
C ARG A 150 0.07 11.08 -42.51
N ASN A 151 -0.13 12.30 -42.06
CA ASN A 151 -0.63 13.38 -42.91
C ASN A 151 0.44 13.81 -43.93
N SER A 152 0.09 13.95 -45.21
CA SER A 152 1.05 14.22 -46.31
C SER A 152 1.39 15.70 -46.50
N ALA A 153 0.85 16.60 -45.67
CA ALA A 153 1.17 18.03 -45.68
C ALA A 153 2.53 18.34 -45.03
N GLN A 154 3.61 17.74 -45.54
CA GLN A 154 4.96 18.31 -45.57
C GLN A 154 5.86 17.41 -46.43
N ARG A 155 6.29 17.93 -47.60
CA ARG A 155 7.51 17.47 -48.25
C ARG A 155 8.67 17.66 -47.27
N ALA A 156 9.47 16.61 -47.12
CA ALA A 156 10.85 16.59 -46.67
C ALA A 156 11.33 17.83 -45.88
N SER A 157 11.30 17.74 -44.54
CA SER A 157 12.41 18.29 -43.78
C SER A 157 13.31 17.13 -43.38
N THR A 158 14.47 17.08 -44.01
CA THR A 158 15.67 16.53 -43.40
C THR A 158 15.95 17.33 -42.13
N ALA A 159 15.32 16.97 -41.01
CA ALA A 159 15.71 17.46 -39.70
C ALA A 159 16.78 16.52 -39.13
N ARG A 160 18.00 16.72 -39.63
CA ARG A 160 19.18 16.64 -38.77
C ARG A 160 18.96 17.68 -37.66
N ASP A 161 18.45 17.25 -36.51
CA ASP A 161 18.77 17.91 -35.25
C ASP A 161 19.26 16.87 -34.25
N SER A 162 20.36 16.23 -34.64
CA SER A 162 21.34 15.80 -33.66
C SER A 162 21.87 17.07 -32.99
N ARG A 163 21.32 17.44 -31.83
CA ARG A 163 22.08 18.23 -30.88
C ARG A 163 23.31 17.41 -30.49
N LYS A 164 24.38 17.61 -31.25
CA LYS A 164 25.75 17.25 -30.88
C LYS A 164 26.06 18.00 -29.59
N VAL A 165 25.76 17.39 -28.45
CA VAL A 165 26.47 17.72 -27.22
C VAL A 165 27.87 17.16 -27.40
N ARG A 166 28.76 18.03 -27.87
CA ARG A 166 30.18 17.75 -28.03
C ARG A 166 30.80 17.69 -26.63
N LEU A 167 30.68 16.55 -25.95
CA LEU A 167 31.50 16.28 -24.78
C LEU A 167 32.92 15.98 -25.30
N ARG A 168 33.82 16.95 -25.12
CA ARG A 168 35.26 16.73 -25.25
C ARG A 168 35.67 15.73 -24.17
N TYR A 169 36.00 14.50 -24.56
CA TYR A 169 36.84 13.62 -23.75
C TYR A 169 38.16 13.43 -24.48
N GLY A 170 39.23 13.56 -23.70
CA GLY A 170 40.62 13.63 -24.14
C GLY A 170 41.15 12.35 -24.78
N ALA A 171 42.30 12.53 -25.41
CA ALA A 171 43.03 11.59 -26.24
C ALA A 171 43.12 10.18 -25.65
N VAL A 172 42.83 9.19 -26.50
CA VAL A 172 43.34 7.82 -26.36
C VAL A 172 44.24 7.58 -27.56
N GLU A 173 45.50 7.33 -27.27
CA GLU A 173 46.59 7.12 -28.24
C GLU A 173 46.28 5.95 -29.17
N ARG A 174 46.49 6.17 -30.46
CA ARG A 174 46.50 5.11 -31.49
C ARG A 174 47.83 4.36 -31.36
N MET A 175 47.78 3.08 -30.99
CA MET A 175 48.86 2.15 -31.30
C MET A 175 48.65 1.53 -32.68
N ALA A 176 49.75 1.46 -33.41
CA ALA A 176 49.85 1.13 -34.82
C ALA A 176 49.41 -0.30 -35.15
N SER A 177 48.93 -0.45 -36.38
CA SER A 177 48.64 -1.71 -37.04
C SER A 177 49.93 -2.36 -37.56
N GLU A 178 50.18 -3.60 -37.15
CA GLU A 178 50.96 -4.55 -37.96
C GLU A 178 49.99 -5.53 -38.60
N GLY A 179 50.10 -5.66 -39.92
CA GLY A 179 49.40 -6.70 -40.69
C GLY A 179 50.20 -7.98 -40.72
N ILE A 180 49.50 -9.11 -40.84
CA ILE A 180 49.85 -10.26 -41.69
C ILE A 180 48.55 -11.04 -41.92
N GLY A 181 48.35 -11.49 -43.15
CA GLY A 181 47.19 -12.22 -43.61
C GLY A 181 47.09 -13.61 -42.98
N SER A 182 45.91 -13.91 -42.48
CA SER A 182 45.38 -15.26 -42.31
C SER A 182 43.89 -15.15 -42.59
N HIS A 183 43.32 -16.03 -43.41
CA HIS A 183 41.87 -16.13 -43.61
C HIS A 183 41.20 -16.32 -42.24
N VAL A 184 40.73 -15.22 -41.65
CA VAL A 184 40.02 -15.26 -40.37
C VAL A 184 38.66 -15.89 -40.63
N THR A 185 38.50 -17.14 -40.22
CA THR A 185 37.21 -17.80 -40.19
C THR A 185 36.31 -16.99 -39.25
N VAL A 186 35.35 -16.26 -39.81
CA VAL A 186 34.41 -15.49 -39.00
C VAL A 186 33.39 -16.47 -38.44
N PRO A 187 33.26 -16.61 -37.11
CA PRO A 187 32.24 -17.49 -36.55
C PRO A 187 30.86 -16.98 -36.95
N ALA A 188 29.94 -17.88 -37.33
CA ALA A 188 28.58 -17.52 -37.72
C ALA A 188 27.81 -16.77 -36.62
N SER A 189 28.21 -16.97 -35.35
CA SER A 189 27.72 -16.20 -34.21
C SER A 189 28.76 -16.07 -33.09
N ILE A 190 28.60 -15.04 -32.26
CA ILE A 190 29.32 -14.86 -31.00
C ILE A 190 28.30 -14.92 -29.87
N GLU A 191 28.40 -15.94 -29.01
CA GLU A 191 27.62 -16.03 -27.77
C GLU A 191 28.20 -15.06 -26.72
N LEU A 192 27.31 -14.37 -26.00
CA LEU A 192 27.64 -13.37 -24.98
C LEU A 192 27.42 -13.92 -23.58
N ASP A 193 28.02 -15.08 -23.30
CA ASP A 193 27.93 -15.81 -22.02
C ASP A 193 28.85 -15.23 -20.94
N GLY A 194 28.47 -15.37 -19.68
CA GLY A 194 29.22 -14.90 -18.51
C GLY A 194 28.67 -13.63 -17.87
N GLU A 195 29.50 -12.96 -17.06
CA GLU A 195 29.08 -11.81 -16.26
C GLU A 195 28.94 -10.51 -17.08
N TRP A 196 27.84 -9.81 -16.82
CA TRP A 196 27.55 -8.46 -17.31
C TRP A 196 27.74 -7.44 -16.18
N GLU A 197 28.19 -6.23 -16.50
CA GLU A 197 28.00 -5.10 -15.58
C GLU A 197 26.49 -4.89 -15.41
N PHE A 198 26.04 -4.71 -14.16
CA PHE A 198 24.61 -4.65 -13.85
C PHE A 198 24.29 -3.48 -12.94
N GLN A 199 23.17 -2.80 -13.23
CA GLN A 199 22.65 -1.72 -12.40
C GLN A 199 21.12 -1.72 -12.41
N LEU A 200 20.52 -1.42 -11.27
CA LEU A 200 19.08 -1.23 -11.16
C LEU A 200 18.68 0.22 -11.39
N GLU A 201 17.59 0.42 -12.12
CA GLU A 201 16.95 1.71 -12.37
C GLU A 201 15.48 1.63 -11.87
N PRO A 202 15.22 2.05 -10.61
CA PRO A 202 13.87 2.05 -10.03
C PRO A 202 12.86 2.85 -10.84
N THR A 203 11.67 2.29 -11.05
CA THR A 203 10.57 2.96 -11.79
C THR A 203 9.31 3.20 -10.96
N CYS A 204 9.13 2.48 -9.84
CA CYS A 204 7.96 2.60 -8.97
C CYS A 204 7.94 3.94 -8.21
N ASP A 205 7.25 4.93 -8.76
CA ASP A 205 7.11 6.29 -8.20
C ASP A 205 6.09 6.34 -7.06
N ASN A 206 6.56 6.56 -5.83
CA ASN A 206 5.71 6.51 -4.65
C ASN A 206 5.26 7.89 -4.14
N ARG A 207 5.34 8.96 -4.94
CA ARG A 207 5.05 10.34 -4.50
C ARG A 207 3.64 10.56 -3.97
N PHE A 208 2.67 9.76 -4.43
CA PHE A 208 1.27 9.80 -3.97
C PHE A 208 0.91 8.65 -3.02
N GLY A 209 1.87 7.77 -2.75
CA GLY A 209 1.67 6.60 -1.89
C GLY A 209 0.90 5.46 -2.56
N ASP A 210 0.93 5.39 -3.89
CA ASP A 210 0.23 4.37 -4.70
C ASP A 210 0.80 2.97 -4.48
N PHE A 211 2.12 2.87 -4.25
CA PHE A 211 2.81 1.61 -4.00
C PHE A 211 3.02 1.33 -2.51
N ARG A 212 3.23 2.37 -1.71
CA ARG A 212 3.46 2.26 -0.26
C ARG A 212 3.06 3.54 0.47
N ARG A 213 2.50 3.41 1.68
CA ARG A 213 2.35 4.53 2.61
C ARG A 213 3.47 4.60 3.66
N PRO A 214 3.82 5.80 4.13
CA PRO A 214 3.35 7.10 3.63
C PRO A 214 3.89 7.41 2.21
N PRO A 215 3.25 8.34 1.47
CA PRO A 215 3.80 8.86 0.23
C PRO A 215 5.25 9.33 0.40
N SER A 216 6.07 9.17 -0.63
CA SER A 216 7.49 9.54 -0.60
C SER A 216 7.98 9.95 -2.00
N PRO A 217 8.82 10.99 -2.11
CA PRO A 217 9.40 11.39 -3.40
C PRO A 217 10.41 10.37 -3.95
N THR A 218 10.81 9.37 -3.15
CA THR A 218 11.78 8.35 -3.54
C THR A 218 11.09 7.20 -4.26
N LYS A 219 11.61 6.81 -5.43
CA LYS A 219 11.18 5.60 -6.12
C LYS A 219 11.58 4.36 -5.33
N LEU A 220 10.74 3.32 -5.35
CA LEU A 220 11.03 2.09 -4.62
C LEU A 220 12.12 1.28 -5.31
N GLY A 221 13.26 1.09 -4.63
CA GLY A 221 14.37 0.28 -5.09
C GLY A 221 14.21 -1.21 -4.80
N ALA A 222 15.32 -1.95 -4.83
CA ALA A 222 15.33 -3.36 -4.45
C ALA A 222 15.11 -3.55 -2.94
N GLU A 223 14.30 -4.54 -2.60
CA GLU A 223 13.93 -4.85 -1.22
C GLU A 223 13.75 -6.36 -1.04
N CYS A 224 14.02 -6.83 0.18
CA CYS A 224 13.62 -8.14 0.64
C CYS A 224 12.37 -8.01 1.52
N ARG A 225 11.28 -8.67 1.10
CA ARG A 225 10.02 -8.73 1.85
C ARG A 225 9.78 -10.07 2.52
N ARG A 226 10.43 -11.13 2.04
CA ARG A 226 10.33 -12.49 2.56
C ARG A 226 11.73 -13.07 2.72
N MET A 227 11.95 -13.71 3.85
CA MET A 227 13.26 -14.23 4.27
C MET A 227 13.11 -15.58 4.96
N HIS A 228 14.15 -16.39 4.92
CA HIS A 228 14.26 -17.60 5.73
C HIS A 228 14.57 -17.21 7.16
N CYS A 229 13.88 -17.81 8.12
CA CYS A 229 14.09 -17.54 9.53
C CYS A 229 13.98 -18.78 10.39
N ARG A 230 14.78 -18.80 11.45
CA ARG A 230 14.80 -19.89 12.42
C ARG A 230 15.13 -19.37 13.80
N ARG A 231 14.44 -19.91 14.80
CA ARG A 231 14.75 -19.68 16.21
C ARG A 231 15.99 -20.48 16.61
N GLU A 232 16.91 -19.84 17.32
CA GLU A 232 18.04 -20.51 17.95
C GLU A 232 17.60 -21.07 19.31
N LEU A 233 17.54 -22.40 19.43
CA LEU A 233 17.06 -23.07 20.63
C LEU A 233 18.08 -23.04 21.76
N ILE A 234 17.65 -23.45 22.96
CA ILE A 234 18.54 -23.69 24.10
C ILE A 234 19.57 -24.76 23.70
N GLY A 235 20.85 -24.51 24.01
CA GLY A 235 21.98 -25.38 23.61
C GLY A 235 22.53 -25.13 22.20
N GLU A 236 21.79 -24.46 21.32
CA GLU A 236 22.28 -24.11 19.98
C GLU A 236 23.11 -22.80 20.00
N ASP A 237 24.06 -22.68 19.09
CA ASP A 237 24.67 -21.40 18.72
C ASP A 237 24.79 -21.34 17.20
N GLY A 238 24.00 -20.50 16.56
CA GLY A 238 23.94 -20.40 15.10
C GLY A 238 25.25 -19.93 14.48
N VAL A 239 26.12 -19.23 15.23
CA VAL A 239 27.46 -18.89 14.73
C VAL A 239 28.28 -20.17 14.63
N ARG A 240 28.34 -20.96 15.71
CA ARG A 240 29.07 -22.23 15.74
C ARG A 240 28.52 -23.26 14.76
N LEU A 241 27.21 -23.26 14.53
CA LEU A 241 26.53 -24.11 13.55
C LEU A 241 26.63 -23.60 12.10
N GLY A 242 27.36 -22.51 11.85
CA GLY A 242 27.63 -22.02 10.50
C GLY A 242 26.46 -21.30 9.82
N TRP A 243 25.39 -20.94 10.55
CA TRP A 243 24.20 -20.30 9.96
C TRP A 243 24.45 -18.90 9.37
N HIS A 244 25.63 -18.33 9.62
CA HIS A 244 26.08 -17.06 9.07
C HIS A 244 26.84 -17.22 7.75
N LEU A 245 27.29 -18.44 7.41
CA LEU A 245 28.10 -18.73 6.22
C LEU A 245 27.30 -18.56 4.92
N ASN A 246 27.99 -18.22 3.83
CA ASN A 246 27.34 -17.93 2.55
C ASN A 246 26.55 -19.13 2.03
N ASP A 247 27.18 -20.31 2.05
CA ASP A 247 26.71 -21.51 1.36
C ASP A 247 25.91 -22.44 2.28
N PHE A 248 25.55 -21.98 3.48
CA PHE A 248 24.68 -22.71 4.39
C PHE A 248 23.29 -22.90 3.77
N ASP A 249 22.83 -24.15 3.73
CA ASP A 249 21.49 -24.51 3.25
C ASP A 249 20.43 -24.20 4.31
N ASP A 250 19.62 -23.17 4.04
CA ASP A 250 18.50 -22.76 4.86
C ASP A 250 17.14 -23.17 4.28
N SER A 251 17.11 -24.11 3.33
CA SER A 251 15.88 -24.58 2.67
C SER A 251 14.82 -25.15 3.62
N THR A 252 15.25 -25.66 4.78
CA THR A 252 14.37 -26.21 5.83
C THR A 252 13.84 -25.15 6.81
N TRP A 253 14.32 -23.91 6.72
CA TRP A 253 13.91 -22.83 7.61
C TRP A 253 12.54 -22.28 7.21
N VAL A 254 11.85 -21.66 8.17
CA VAL A 254 10.53 -21.08 7.93
C VAL A 254 10.69 -19.83 7.06
N GLN A 255 9.96 -19.74 5.95
CA GLN A 255 9.78 -18.48 5.24
C GLN A 255 8.81 -17.56 5.99
N ALA A 256 9.26 -16.35 6.29
CA ALA A 256 8.41 -15.31 6.87
C ALA A 256 8.46 -14.03 6.04
N THR A 257 7.28 -13.44 5.81
CA THR A 257 7.13 -12.12 5.22
C THR A 257 7.25 -11.06 6.32
N TYR A 258 7.86 -9.90 6.04
CA TYR A 258 7.95 -8.80 7.00
C TYR A 258 6.57 -8.46 7.60
N SER A 259 6.56 -8.00 8.86
CA SER A 259 5.38 -7.77 9.70
C SER A 259 4.55 -9.01 10.07
N VAL A 260 4.74 -10.16 9.40
CA VAL A 260 4.01 -11.41 9.67
C VAL A 260 4.76 -12.22 10.71
N GLY A 261 4.11 -12.51 11.83
CA GLY A 261 4.70 -13.30 12.92
C GLY A 261 3.70 -14.25 13.56
N PRO A 262 4.17 -15.23 14.33
CA PRO A 262 3.33 -16.14 15.08
C PRO A 262 2.84 -15.47 16.36
N TYR A 263 1.52 -15.49 16.58
CA TYR A 263 0.91 -14.85 17.75
C TYR A 263 -0.03 -15.77 18.54
N PHE A 264 -0.49 -16.85 17.92
CA PHE A 264 -1.26 -17.89 18.60
C PHE A 264 -0.71 -19.26 18.24
N TRP A 265 -0.93 -20.21 19.13
CA TRP A 265 -1.02 -21.62 18.74
C TRP A 265 -2.49 -21.95 18.49
N TRP A 266 -2.76 -22.80 17.51
CA TRP A 266 -4.11 -23.25 17.21
C TRP A 266 -4.20 -24.77 17.06
N LEU A 267 -5.38 -25.31 17.38
CA LEU A 267 -5.74 -26.72 17.27
C LEU A 267 -7.17 -26.83 16.72
N GLY A 268 -7.35 -27.49 15.58
CA GLY A 268 -8.64 -27.62 14.88
C GLY A 268 -8.68 -26.88 13.55
N PRO A 269 -9.87 -26.61 12.98
CA PRO A 269 -11.18 -27.06 13.46
C PRO A 269 -11.27 -28.58 13.49
N ILE A 270 -11.95 -29.09 14.50
CA ILE A 270 -12.21 -30.51 14.71
C ILE A 270 -13.71 -30.68 14.48
N ASP A 271 -14.08 -31.26 13.35
CA ASP A 271 -15.48 -31.56 13.04
C ASP A 271 -16.06 -32.45 14.15
N ASN A 272 -17.21 -32.07 14.66
CA ASN A 272 -17.88 -32.79 15.74
C ASN A 272 -18.70 -33.97 15.16
N PRO A 273 -18.41 -35.24 15.50
CA PRO A 273 -19.12 -36.41 14.96
C PRO A 273 -20.45 -36.71 15.68
N ARG A 274 -21.16 -35.73 16.25
CA ARG A 274 -22.35 -35.89 17.13
C ARG A 274 -23.64 -36.41 16.44
N ARG A 275 -23.56 -37.50 15.67
CA ARG A 275 -24.63 -38.51 15.55
C ARG A 275 -24.38 -39.76 16.41
N GLU A 276 -23.20 -39.91 17.02
CA GLU A 276 -22.97 -41.02 17.97
C GLU A 276 -23.42 -40.62 19.38
N ARG A 277 -24.32 -41.44 19.94
CA ARG A 277 -25.01 -41.21 21.22
C ARG A 277 -24.01 -40.98 22.36
N GLY A 278 -24.28 -39.97 23.20
CA GLY A 278 -23.60 -39.80 24.49
C GLY A 278 -22.76 -38.54 24.67
N PHE A 279 -22.74 -37.61 23.71
CA PHE A 279 -22.06 -36.33 23.90
C PHE A 279 -23.09 -35.34 24.54
N ASP A 280 -22.95 -35.07 25.84
CA ASP A 280 -23.91 -34.46 26.79
C ASP A 280 -23.77 -32.94 26.97
N GLY A 281 -23.16 -32.25 26.01
CA GLY A 281 -22.81 -30.83 26.13
C GLY A 281 -21.59 -30.57 27.02
N ARG A 282 -21.05 -31.56 27.75
CA ARG A 282 -19.77 -31.44 28.46
C ARG A 282 -18.65 -31.71 27.47
N LEU A 283 -18.15 -30.61 26.94
CA LEU A 283 -16.87 -30.52 26.24
C LEU A 283 -15.78 -31.27 27.05
N PRO A 284 -14.87 -32.06 26.43
CA PRO A 284 -13.81 -32.73 27.18
C PRO A 284 -13.08 -31.73 28.10
N PRO A 285 -12.76 -32.10 29.35
CA PRO A 285 -12.09 -31.22 30.27
C PRO A 285 -10.75 -30.77 29.65
N GLU A 286 -10.46 -29.49 29.87
CA GLU A 286 -9.17 -28.82 29.76
C GLU A 286 -8.14 -29.54 28.88
N ILE A 287 -8.03 -29.09 27.63
CA ILE A 287 -6.84 -29.42 26.84
C ILE A 287 -5.61 -29.03 27.68
N ASP A 288 -4.82 -30.02 28.08
CA ASP A 288 -3.54 -29.78 28.76
C ASP A 288 -2.68 -28.92 27.85
N THR A 289 -2.54 -27.63 28.17
CA THR A 289 -1.79 -26.69 27.34
C THR A 289 -0.28 -26.99 27.30
N GLN A 290 0.22 -27.98 28.01
CA GLN A 290 1.61 -28.43 27.88
C GLN A 290 1.77 -29.60 26.91
N ALA A 291 0.74 -30.42 26.69
CA ALA A 291 0.79 -31.51 25.73
C ALA A 291 1.07 -31.05 24.28
N GLN A 292 1.95 -31.78 23.60
CA GLN A 292 2.36 -31.48 22.22
C GLN A 292 1.38 -32.04 21.16
N SER A 293 0.65 -33.11 21.49
CA SER A 293 -0.31 -33.75 20.61
C SER A 293 -1.45 -34.39 21.38
N TYR A 294 -2.62 -34.52 20.73
CA TYR A 294 -3.81 -35.17 21.28
C TYR A 294 -4.38 -36.16 20.29
N ASN A 295 -4.96 -37.24 20.79
CA ASN A 295 -5.81 -38.12 20.00
C ASN A 295 -7.26 -37.70 20.25
N LEU A 296 -7.83 -36.92 19.33
CA LEU A 296 -9.21 -36.43 19.42
C LEU A 296 -10.02 -37.07 18.31
N PHE A 297 -11.06 -37.83 18.68
CA PHE A 297 -11.94 -38.53 17.74
C PHE A 297 -11.18 -39.41 16.72
N GLY A 298 -10.22 -40.20 17.21
CA GLY A 298 -9.39 -41.08 16.39
C GLY A 298 -8.35 -40.37 15.50
N LYS A 299 -8.26 -39.04 15.55
CA LYS A 299 -7.28 -38.25 14.80
C LYS A 299 -6.19 -37.71 15.72
N ARG A 300 -4.93 -37.96 15.36
CA ARG A 300 -3.77 -37.35 16.03
C ARG A 300 -3.63 -35.90 15.59
N MET A 301 -3.83 -34.98 16.52
CA MET A 301 -3.78 -33.53 16.31
C MET A 301 -2.57 -32.94 17.03
N ARG A 302 -2.00 -31.87 16.48
CA ARG A 302 -0.88 -31.12 17.08
C ARG A 302 -1.14 -29.63 17.03
N TRP A 303 -0.65 -28.91 18.03
CA TRP A 303 -0.66 -27.45 18.01
C TRP A 303 0.18 -26.93 16.84
N LYS A 304 -0.38 -25.99 16.09
CA LYS A 304 0.30 -25.29 14.99
C LYS A 304 0.45 -23.82 15.35
N LEU A 305 1.51 -23.17 14.87
CA LEU A 305 1.61 -21.71 14.99
C LEU A 305 0.65 -21.04 14.01
N TYR A 306 -0.03 -20.01 14.48
CA TYR A 306 -0.91 -19.16 13.68
C TYR A 306 -0.22 -17.83 13.42
N TRP A 307 0.04 -17.56 12.14
CA TRP A 307 0.80 -16.41 11.68
C TRP A 307 -0.13 -15.37 11.06
N PHE A 308 0.03 -14.11 11.45
CA PHE A 308 -0.63 -12.98 10.77
C PHE A 308 0.22 -11.72 10.90
N SER A 309 -0.14 -10.67 10.17
CA SER A 309 0.44 -9.33 10.33
C SER A 309 -0.47 -8.45 11.17
N LYS A 310 0.08 -7.85 12.23
CA LYS A 310 -0.63 -6.78 12.97
C LYS A 310 -0.86 -5.53 12.09
N GLN A 311 -0.13 -5.41 10.98
CA GLN A 311 -0.28 -4.31 10.01
C GLN A 311 -1.30 -4.63 8.91
N PHE A 312 -1.22 -5.82 8.32
CA PHE A 312 -1.92 -6.19 7.09
C PHE A 312 -2.93 -7.34 7.23
N GLY A 313 -3.07 -7.92 8.43
CA GLY A 313 -3.94 -9.07 8.68
C GLY A 313 -3.38 -10.38 8.14
N ILE A 314 -4.25 -11.24 7.61
CA ILE A 314 -3.88 -12.56 7.10
C ILE A 314 -3.16 -12.40 5.76
N GLU A 315 -2.00 -13.04 5.62
CA GLU A 315 -1.25 -13.02 4.36
C GLU A 315 -2.05 -13.77 3.28
N LYS A 316 -2.23 -13.15 2.10
CA LYS A 316 -3.05 -13.68 0.99
C LYS A 316 -4.50 -14.02 1.39
N ASP A 317 -5.11 -13.23 2.28
CA ASP A 317 -6.50 -13.44 2.66
C ASP A 317 -7.43 -13.49 1.44
N ALA A 318 -8.22 -14.56 1.33
CA ALA A 318 -9.17 -14.77 0.24
C ALA A 318 -10.25 -13.67 0.18
N THR A 319 -10.48 -12.93 1.27
CA THR A 319 -11.39 -11.77 1.26
C THR A 319 -10.97 -10.69 0.25
N TYR A 320 -9.68 -10.63 -0.09
CA TYR A 320 -9.16 -9.67 -1.05
C TYR A 320 -9.23 -10.17 -2.50
N TRP A 321 -9.70 -11.39 -2.78
CA TRP A 321 -9.69 -11.94 -4.14
C TRP A 321 -10.56 -11.12 -5.11
N ARG A 322 -11.60 -10.46 -4.60
CA ARG A 322 -12.46 -9.58 -5.41
C ARG A 322 -11.96 -8.13 -5.50
N THR A 323 -10.81 -7.81 -4.91
CA THR A 323 -10.22 -6.46 -4.89
C THR A 323 -8.74 -6.50 -5.31
N LEU A 324 -8.19 -5.38 -5.82
CA LEU A 324 -6.75 -5.26 -6.10
C LEU A 324 -5.95 -5.13 -4.79
N GLY A 325 -5.96 -6.18 -3.97
CA GLY A 325 -5.36 -6.21 -2.63
C GLY A 325 -6.22 -5.55 -1.53
N PRO A 326 -5.66 -5.37 -0.32
CA PRO A 326 -6.41 -4.94 0.86
C PRO A 326 -6.95 -3.51 0.80
N LYS A 327 -6.37 -2.61 -0.01
CA LYS A 327 -6.82 -1.19 -0.16
C LYS A 327 -7.23 -0.52 1.17
N LYS A 328 -6.47 -0.76 2.27
CA LYS A 328 -6.74 -0.33 3.67
C LYS A 328 -7.93 -0.97 4.39
N ARG A 329 -8.68 -1.87 3.76
CA ARG A 329 -9.76 -2.63 4.40
C ARG A 329 -9.22 -3.96 4.90
N VAL A 330 -8.41 -3.94 5.95
CA VAL A 330 -8.05 -5.20 6.61
C VAL A 330 -9.26 -5.70 7.40
N PRO A 331 -9.78 -6.92 7.16
CA PRO A 331 -10.90 -7.46 7.90
C PRO A 331 -10.62 -7.41 9.41
N LEU A 332 -11.65 -7.04 10.18
CA LEU A 332 -11.54 -7.01 11.64
C LEU A 332 -11.18 -8.40 12.19
N GLU A 333 -11.71 -9.46 11.57
CA GLU A 333 -11.45 -10.86 11.86
C GLU A 333 -10.17 -11.35 11.20
N TYR A 334 -9.05 -11.10 11.88
CA TYR A 334 -7.69 -11.45 11.44
C TYR A 334 -7.26 -12.86 11.84
N ILE A 335 -8.14 -13.63 12.49
CA ILE A 335 -7.93 -15.05 12.79
C ILE A 335 -8.93 -15.85 11.98
N ASN A 336 -8.48 -16.51 10.92
CA ASN A 336 -9.22 -17.44 10.08
C ASN A 336 -8.65 -18.85 10.25
N LEU A 337 -9.43 -19.75 10.84
CA LEU A 337 -9.07 -21.14 11.12
C LEU A 337 -9.52 -22.11 9.99
N GLY A 338 -9.93 -21.59 8.84
CA GLY A 338 -10.35 -22.39 7.70
C GLY A 338 -11.84 -22.75 7.73
N ARG A 339 -12.27 -23.52 6.73
CA ARG A 339 -13.65 -24.05 6.69
C ARG A 339 -13.85 -25.05 7.81
N ALA A 340 -14.99 -24.94 8.48
CA ALA A 340 -15.39 -25.81 9.56
C ALA A 340 -16.82 -26.29 9.30
N ARG A 341 -17.15 -27.54 9.65
CA ARG A 341 -18.54 -28.00 9.64
C ARG A 341 -19.32 -27.45 10.81
N GLU A 342 -20.64 -27.49 10.72
CA GLU A 342 -21.50 -27.27 11.88
C GLU A 342 -21.03 -28.09 13.11
N TRP A 343 -21.03 -27.45 14.28
CA TRP A 343 -20.52 -27.93 15.57
C TRP A 343 -19.02 -28.19 15.70
N SER A 344 -18.22 -27.88 14.69
CA SER A 344 -16.77 -28.00 14.80
C SER A 344 -16.21 -27.19 15.96
N ILE A 345 -15.18 -27.71 16.60
CA ILE A 345 -14.49 -27.03 17.70
C ILE A 345 -13.07 -26.64 17.30
N ALA A 346 -12.61 -25.48 17.77
CA ALA A 346 -11.22 -25.07 17.64
C ALA A 346 -10.73 -24.42 18.93
N TYR A 347 -9.43 -24.54 19.15
CA TYR A 347 -8.75 -23.92 20.28
C TYR A 347 -7.66 -22.99 19.78
N LEU A 348 -7.52 -21.86 20.48
CA LEU A 348 -6.43 -20.92 20.33
C LEU A 348 -5.77 -20.73 21.69
N ARG A 349 -4.45 -20.63 21.74
CA ARG A 349 -3.73 -20.21 22.94
C ARG A 349 -2.61 -19.25 22.63
N THR A 350 -2.31 -18.38 23.57
CA THR A 350 -1.16 -17.48 23.57
C THR A 350 -0.86 -17.06 25.00
N TRP A 351 0.23 -16.34 25.23
CA TRP A 351 0.51 -15.73 26.51
C TRP A 351 0.45 -14.20 26.38
N LEU A 352 -0.16 -13.55 27.37
CA LEU A 352 -0.12 -12.11 27.53
C LEU A 352 1.05 -11.77 28.44
N LYS A 353 2.08 -11.12 27.89
CA LYS A 353 3.28 -10.72 28.65
C LYS A 353 3.05 -9.36 29.32
N ALA A 354 2.66 -9.34 30.59
CA ALA A 354 2.50 -8.10 31.35
C ALA A 354 3.82 -7.72 32.02
N GLN A 355 4.21 -6.44 31.96
CA GLN A 355 5.43 -5.95 32.63
C GLN A 355 5.24 -5.84 34.15
N GLU A 356 4.03 -5.49 34.57
CA GLU A 356 3.60 -5.31 35.95
C GLU A 356 2.16 -5.85 36.08
N PRO A 357 1.65 -6.12 37.30
CA PRO A 357 0.27 -6.50 37.48
C PRO A 357 -0.67 -5.41 36.93
N MET A 358 -1.67 -5.78 36.15
CA MET A 358 -2.53 -4.80 35.48
C MET A 358 -3.93 -5.33 35.17
N LYS A 359 -4.90 -4.43 35.12
CA LYS A 359 -6.25 -4.72 34.62
C LYS A 359 -6.36 -4.38 33.13
N VAL A 360 -6.80 -5.35 32.34
CA VAL A 360 -7.06 -5.17 30.91
C VAL A 360 -8.50 -5.55 30.59
N GLN A 361 -9.01 -5.01 29.50
CA GLN A 361 -10.25 -5.46 28.91
C GLN A 361 -9.94 -6.35 27.71
N VAL A 362 -10.47 -7.56 27.72
CA VAL A 362 -10.37 -8.53 26.63
C VAL A 362 -11.68 -8.54 25.86
N THR A 363 -11.62 -8.29 24.55
CA THR A 363 -12.77 -8.37 23.64
C THR A 363 -12.52 -9.46 22.60
N LEU A 364 -13.47 -10.38 22.45
CA LEU A 364 -13.44 -11.45 21.44
C LEU A 364 -14.72 -11.40 20.61
N GLY A 365 -14.58 -11.29 19.29
CA GLY A 365 -15.72 -11.27 18.37
C GLY A 365 -15.52 -12.16 17.16
N GLY A 366 -16.59 -12.37 16.39
CA GLY A 366 -16.67 -13.28 15.25
C GLY A 366 -17.90 -14.20 15.35
N MET A 367 -18.25 -14.91 14.29
CA MET A 367 -19.41 -15.82 14.28
C MET A 367 -19.06 -17.17 14.92
N ALA A 368 -19.19 -17.30 16.23
CA ALA A 368 -18.93 -18.56 16.96
C ALA A 368 -19.53 -18.50 18.37
N ALA A 369 -19.83 -19.65 18.97
CA ALA A 369 -19.89 -19.75 20.43
C ALA A 369 -18.45 -19.74 20.97
N LYS A 370 -18.22 -19.04 22.09
CA LYS A 370 -16.85 -18.68 22.54
C LYS A 370 -16.73 -18.79 24.06
N ARG A 371 -15.61 -19.33 24.53
CA ARG A 371 -15.22 -19.34 25.95
C ARG A 371 -13.74 -18.97 26.08
N ILE A 372 -13.39 -18.21 27.12
CA ILE A 372 -12.02 -17.75 27.37
C ILE A 372 -11.60 -18.07 28.79
N TRP A 373 -10.38 -18.59 28.93
CA TRP A 373 -9.70 -18.78 30.21
C TRP A 373 -8.42 -17.96 30.25
N VAL A 374 -8.12 -17.41 31.42
CA VAL A 374 -6.84 -16.75 31.73
C VAL A 374 -6.24 -17.43 32.95
N ASN A 375 -5.04 -17.98 32.82
CA ASN A 375 -4.36 -18.74 33.87
C ASN A 375 -5.22 -19.87 34.46
N GLY A 376 -5.99 -20.55 33.60
CA GLY A 376 -6.89 -21.65 33.99
C GLY A 376 -8.27 -21.20 34.51
N ILE A 377 -8.48 -19.91 34.77
CA ILE A 377 -9.75 -19.38 35.27
C ILE A 377 -10.60 -18.90 34.10
N GLU A 378 -11.85 -19.37 34.00
CA GLU A 378 -12.78 -18.88 32.97
C GLU A 378 -13.17 -17.43 33.27
N VAL A 379 -12.94 -16.54 32.31
CA VAL A 379 -13.18 -15.10 32.45
C VAL A 379 -14.34 -14.60 31.59
N GLY A 380 -14.86 -15.42 30.68
CA GLY A 380 -16.02 -15.05 29.88
C GLY A 380 -16.48 -16.15 28.93
N SER A 381 -17.80 -16.16 28.68
CA SER A 381 -18.45 -17.08 27.76
C SER A 381 -19.57 -16.39 26.97
N VAL A 382 -19.70 -16.74 25.70
CA VAL A 382 -20.90 -16.53 24.87
C VAL A 382 -21.31 -17.91 24.36
N PRO A 383 -22.29 -18.58 25.00
CA PRO A 383 -22.66 -19.95 24.66
C PRO A 383 -23.46 -20.04 23.37
N SER A 384 -24.11 -18.96 22.96
CA SER A 384 -24.87 -18.88 21.72
C SER A 384 -23.97 -18.61 20.53
N ILE A 385 -24.34 -19.16 19.38
CA ILE A 385 -23.58 -18.96 18.17
C ILE A 385 -24.02 -17.67 17.50
N SER A 386 -23.27 -16.60 17.75
CA SER A 386 -23.63 -15.27 17.28
C SER A 386 -22.38 -14.44 16.95
N ARG A 387 -22.60 -13.33 16.23
CA ARG A 387 -21.59 -12.27 16.04
C ARG A 387 -21.42 -11.40 17.28
N GLN A 388 -22.13 -11.68 18.37
CA GLN A 388 -22.03 -10.91 19.60
C GLN A 388 -20.57 -10.92 20.06
N ARG A 389 -20.03 -9.70 20.27
CA ARG A 389 -18.72 -9.52 20.87
C ARG A 389 -18.84 -9.84 22.35
N MET A 390 -17.93 -10.67 22.83
CA MET A 390 -17.70 -10.86 24.25
C MET A 390 -16.72 -9.81 24.73
N ARG A 391 -16.97 -9.21 25.90
CA ARG A 391 -16.07 -8.26 26.54
C ARG A 391 -16.01 -8.57 28.02
N THR A 392 -14.80 -8.74 28.56
CA THR A 392 -14.58 -9.06 29.97
C THR A 392 -13.34 -8.34 30.50
N ASP A 393 -13.38 -7.95 31.76
CA ASP A 393 -12.23 -7.37 32.47
C ASP A 393 -11.40 -8.51 33.07
N VAL A 394 -10.09 -8.45 32.90
CA VAL A 394 -9.15 -9.49 33.32
C VAL A 394 -8.01 -8.87 34.10
N GLU A 395 -7.67 -9.46 35.23
CA GLU A 395 -6.46 -9.13 35.98
C GLU A 395 -5.28 -9.98 35.49
N LEU A 396 -4.23 -9.33 35.03
CA LEU A 396 -2.98 -9.97 34.63
C LEU A 396 -1.98 -9.86 35.77
N ARG A 397 -1.29 -10.97 36.05
CA ARG A 397 -0.11 -11.00 36.92
C ARG A 397 1.09 -10.45 36.16
N ALA A 398 2.10 -9.95 36.86
CA ALA A 398 3.39 -9.65 36.22
C ALA A 398 3.95 -10.91 35.53
N GLY A 399 4.55 -10.75 34.35
CA GLY A 399 5.09 -11.86 33.58
C GLY A 399 4.08 -12.50 32.62
N ASN A 400 4.11 -13.82 32.53
CA ASN A 400 3.38 -14.59 31.52
C ASN A 400 1.98 -14.95 32.02
N ASN A 401 0.93 -14.60 31.27
CA ASN A 401 -0.44 -15.00 31.58
C ASN A 401 -1.00 -15.84 30.42
N LEU A 402 -1.29 -17.11 30.65
CA LEU A 402 -1.82 -18.01 29.62
C LEU A 402 -3.26 -17.62 29.27
N LEU A 403 -3.50 -17.30 28.01
CA LEU A 403 -4.83 -17.09 27.44
C LEU A 403 -5.21 -18.30 26.59
N LEU A 404 -6.31 -18.95 26.93
CA LEU A 404 -6.91 -20.06 26.17
C LEU A 404 -8.29 -19.65 25.68
N ILE A 405 -8.56 -19.86 24.40
CA ILE A 405 -9.85 -19.59 23.77
C ILE A 405 -10.36 -20.88 23.17
N LYS A 406 -11.64 -21.14 23.38
CA LYS A 406 -12.37 -22.22 22.72
C LYS A 406 -13.49 -21.65 21.88
N LEU A 407 -13.61 -22.17 20.66
CA LEU A 407 -14.61 -21.77 19.68
C LEU A 407 -15.43 -23.00 19.27
N ALA A 408 -16.74 -22.83 19.15
CA ALA A 408 -17.66 -23.83 18.60
C ALA A 408 -18.52 -23.21 17.50
N TYR A 409 -18.74 -23.97 16.42
CA TYR A 409 -19.17 -23.44 15.12
C TYR A 409 -20.62 -23.76 14.75
N PRO A 410 -21.35 -22.87 14.03
CA PRO A 410 -22.78 -23.09 13.75
C PRO A 410 -23.11 -23.70 12.40
N ARG A 411 -22.24 -23.56 11.39
CA ARG A 411 -22.57 -23.80 9.98
C ARG A 411 -21.31 -24.07 9.18
N ASP A 412 -21.51 -24.60 7.98
CA ASP A 412 -20.47 -24.87 6.99
C ASP A 412 -19.92 -23.58 6.37
N GLU A 413 -19.03 -22.88 7.10
CA GLU A 413 -18.37 -21.65 6.64
C GLU A 413 -16.93 -21.52 7.19
N HIS A 414 -16.24 -20.41 6.88
CA HIS A 414 -14.90 -20.16 7.41
C HIS A 414 -14.95 -19.63 8.84
N LEU A 415 -14.23 -20.28 9.77
CA LEU A 415 -14.08 -19.86 11.16
C LEU A 415 -13.22 -18.60 11.28
N ARG A 416 -13.88 -17.45 11.41
CA ARG A 416 -13.24 -16.14 11.52
C ARG A 416 -13.58 -15.43 12.83
N VAL A 417 -12.54 -15.04 13.58
CA VAL A 417 -12.66 -14.31 14.85
C VAL A 417 -11.58 -13.23 14.95
N TYR A 418 -11.71 -12.36 15.95
CA TYR A 418 -10.68 -11.41 16.36
C TYR A 418 -10.59 -11.31 17.88
N LEU A 419 -9.41 -10.97 18.36
CA LEU A 419 -9.16 -10.65 19.77
C LEU A 419 -8.62 -9.22 19.88
N ASP A 420 -9.04 -8.50 20.90
CA ASP A 420 -8.52 -7.19 21.26
C ASP A 420 -8.25 -7.17 22.77
N VAL A 421 -7.07 -6.67 23.16
CA VAL A 421 -6.65 -6.56 24.56
C VAL A 421 -6.17 -5.14 24.79
N ARG A 422 -6.87 -4.39 25.63
CA ARG A 422 -6.57 -2.97 25.89
C ARG A 422 -6.47 -2.70 27.36
N LYS A 423 -5.69 -1.67 27.75
CA LYS A 423 -5.85 -1.10 29.09
C LYS A 423 -7.30 -0.66 29.21
N ARG A 424 -7.89 -0.86 30.38
CA ARG A 424 -9.18 -0.23 30.69
C ARG A 424 -8.98 1.28 30.59
N LYS A 425 -9.38 1.87 29.46
CA LYS A 425 -9.38 3.33 29.32
C LYS A 425 -10.45 3.85 30.30
N PRO A 426 -10.14 4.80 31.20
CA PRO A 426 -11.21 5.63 31.76
C PRO A 426 -11.99 6.22 30.59
N VAL A 427 -13.32 6.35 30.72
CA VAL A 427 -14.24 6.79 29.65
C VAL A 427 -13.53 7.83 28.79
N GLU A 428 -13.25 7.45 27.54
CA GLU A 428 -12.49 8.28 26.61
C GLU A 428 -13.32 9.56 26.44
N ARG A 429 -12.78 10.69 26.95
CA ARG A 429 -13.46 11.97 26.84
C ARG A 429 -13.40 12.36 25.38
N THR A 430 -14.53 12.24 24.71
CA THR A 430 -14.68 12.66 23.32
C THR A 430 -15.22 14.08 23.29
N LEU A 431 -15.08 14.71 22.14
CA LEU A 431 -15.77 15.96 21.84
C LEU A 431 -17.28 15.78 21.99
N GLN A 432 -17.92 16.65 22.78
CA GLN A 432 -19.36 16.66 23.02
C GLN A 432 -19.89 18.08 22.83
N TRP A 433 -21.09 18.20 22.25
CA TRP A 433 -21.90 19.39 22.46
C TRP A 433 -22.24 19.50 23.94
N ILE A 434 -21.97 20.67 24.52
CA ILE A 434 -22.26 20.96 25.93
C ILE A 434 -23.17 22.16 26.04
N TRP A 435 -24.04 22.16 27.05
CA TRP A 435 -24.89 23.31 27.35
C TRP A 435 -25.24 23.39 28.84
N HIS A 436 -26.04 24.39 29.20
CA HIS A 436 -26.66 24.46 30.52
C HIS A 436 -27.65 23.29 30.71
N PRO A 437 -27.75 22.66 31.90
CA PRO A 437 -28.63 21.53 32.14
C PRO A 437 -30.13 21.79 31.95
N GLN A 438 -30.56 23.05 32.06
CA GLN A 438 -31.95 23.43 31.79
C GLN A 438 -32.16 23.63 30.28
N PRO A 439 -33.27 23.10 29.72
CA PRO A 439 -33.55 23.22 28.30
C PRO A 439 -33.74 24.70 27.91
N PRO A 440 -33.18 25.14 26.77
CA PRO A 440 -33.37 26.51 26.30
C PRO A 440 -34.79 26.68 25.72
N SER A 441 -35.57 27.62 26.25
CA SER A 441 -36.86 28.06 25.66
C SER A 441 -36.79 29.43 25.01
N ASP A 442 -35.89 30.30 25.48
CA ASP A 442 -35.79 31.72 25.08
C ASP A 442 -34.34 32.11 24.75
N LYS A 443 -34.16 33.32 24.17
CA LYS A 443 -32.84 33.90 23.92
C LYS A 443 -32.06 34.05 25.24
N VAL A 444 -30.95 33.34 25.36
CA VAL A 444 -30.20 33.22 26.61
C VAL A 444 -28.69 33.12 26.34
N SER A 445 -27.89 33.66 27.25
CA SER A 445 -26.43 33.52 27.22
C SER A 445 -25.94 32.79 28.46
N TYR A 446 -25.01 31.85 28.27
CA TYR A 446 -24.34 31.14 29.35
C TYR A 446 -22.83 31.33 29.26
N CYS A 447 -22.19 31.48 30.42
CA CYS A 447 -20.74 31.47 30.54
C CYS A 447 -20.29 30.04 30.85
N PHE A 448 -19.26 29.56 30.14
CA PHE A 448 -18.66 28.24 30.26
C PHE A 448 -17.20 28.38 30.66
N ARG A 449 -16.72 27.55 31.60
CA ARG A 449 -15.36 27.60 32.11
C ARG A 449 -14.73 26.22 32.24
N ARG A 450 -13.43 26.15 31.90
CA ARG A 450 -12.59 24.98 32.14
C ARG A 450 -11.17 25.36 32.55
N ARG A 451 -10.79 24.91 33.75
CA ARG A 451 -9.41 24.98 34.26
C ARG A 451 -8.62 23.74 33.88
N PHE A 452 -7.33 23.90 33.56
CA PHE A 452 -6.41 22.80 33.27
C PHE A 452 -4.96 23.20 33.53
N LYS A 453 -4.08 22.20 33.70
CA LYS A 453 -2.64 22.38 33.95
C LYS A 453 -1.80 21.92 32.77
N LEU A 454 -0.77 22.69 32.42
CA LEU A 454 0.25 22.31 31.45
C LEU A 454 1.60 22.07 32.14
N PRO A 455 2.30 20.97 31.86
CA PRO A 455 3.58 20.67 32.51
C PRO A 455 4.69 21.63 32.09
N VAL A 456 4.64 22.12 30.85
CA VAL A 456 5.60 23.04 30.25
C VAL A 456 4.86 23.97 29.27
N ARG A 457 5.48 25.10 28.93
CA ARG A 457 4.94 26.01 27.91
C ARG A 457 4.83 25.28 26.56
N PRO A 458 3.70 25.41 25.84
CA PRO A 458 3.52 24.72 24.57
C PRO A 458 4.38 25.34 23.45
N LYS A 459 4.74 24.50 22.48
CA LYS A 459 5.39 24.92 21.22
C LYS A 459 4.39 25.50 20.23
N HIS A 460 3.17 24.96 20.23
CA HIS A 460 2.06 25.42 19.39
C HIS A 460 0.73 25.00 20.01
N ALA A 461 -0.32 25.82 19.90
CA ALA A 461 -1.66 25.47 20.35
C ALA A 461 -2.74 26.11 19.46
N THR A 462 -3.71 25.28 19.04
CA THR A 462 -4.85 25.70 18.22
C THR A 462 -6.15 25.36 18.95
N ILE A 463 -7.12 26.26 18.90
CA ILE A 463 -8.49 26.02 19.35
C ILE A 463 -9.44 26.07 18.15
N SER A 464 -10.30 25.05 18.02
CA SER A 464 -11.44 25.00 17.11
C SER A 464 -12.72 25.15 17.93
N ILE A 465 -13.63 26.04 17.53
CA ILE A 465 -14.83 26.36 18.33
C ILE A 465 -16.01 26.71 17.43
N THR A 466 -17.22 26.33 17.86
CA THR A 466 -18.50 26.81 17.32
C THR A 466 -19.57 26.77 18.41
N ALA A 467 -20.64 27.55 18.26
CA ALA A 467 -21.78 27.53 19.16
C ALA A 467 -23.08 27.83 18.41
N ASP A 468 -24.17 27.19 18.82
CA ASP A 468 -25.51 27.50 18.36
C ASP A 468 -26.15 28.48 19.37
N ASN A 469 -26.17 29.79 19.12
CA ASN A 469 -26.00 30.49 17.85
C ASN A 469 -24.67 31.28 17.71
N GLY A 470 -24.02 31.65 18.82
CA GLY A 470 -22.78 32.45 18.76
C GLY A 470 -21.95 32.33 20.04
N TYR A 471 -20.70 32.80 20.00
CA TYR A 471 -19.78 32.69 21.14
C TYR A 471 -18.83 33.89 21.25
N GLU A 472 -18.28 34.11 22.46
CA GLU A 472 -17.12 34.94 22.73
C GLU A 472 -16.09 34.11 23.51
N LEU A 473 -14.85 34.04 23.00
CA LEU A 473 -13.79 33.17 23.53
C LEU A 473 -12.72 33.98 24.27
N PHE A 474 -12.35 33.50 25.46
CA PHE A 474 -11.28 34.04 26.29
C PHE A 474 -10.33 32.93 26.76
N ILE A 475 -9.03 33.26 26.82
CA ILE A 475 -7.99 32.40 27.40
C ILE A 475 -7.23 33.20 28.44
N ASN A 476 -7.18 32.72 29.68
CA ASN A 476 -6.49 33.38 30.79
C ASN A 476 -6.86 34.88 30.94
N GLY A 477 -8.14 35.21 30.78
CA GLY A 477 -8.65 36.59 30.86
C GLY A 477 -8.49 37.42 29.57
N LYS A 478 -7.78 36.93 28.55
CA LYS A 478 -7.58 37.64 27.28
C LYS A 478 -8.63 37.21 26.24
N PHE A 479 -9.32 38.19 25.66
CA PHE A 479 -10.23 37.98 24.53
C PHE A 479 -9.48 37.48 23.28
N ILE A 480 -10.02 36.47 22.62
CA ILE A 480 -9.42 35.82 21.44
C ILE A 480 -10.22 36.13 20.17
N GLY A 481 -11.54 35.97 20.23
CA GLY A 481 -12.43 36.09 19.06
C GLY A 481 -13.88 35.88 19.45
N ARG A 482 -14.79 36.20 18.52
CA ARG A 482 -16.23 36.04 18.70
C ARG A 482 -16.95 35.75 17.39
N GLU A 483 -18.09 35.10 17.51
CA GLU A 483 -19.09 34.92 16.48
C GLU A 483 -20.44 35.42 17.00
N LEU A 484 -21.07 36.35 16.28
CA LEU A 484 -22.25 37.08 16.76
C LEU A 484 -23.58 36.33 16.51
N GLY A 485 -23.58 35.25 15.74
CA GLY A 485 -24.71 34.34 15.59
C GLY A 485 -25.94 34.92 14.89
N PHE A 486 -25.77 35.75 13.86
CA PHE A 486 -26.87 36.45 13.18
C PHE A 486 -27.70 35.59 12.19
N ASP A 487 -27.32 34.33 11.94
CA ASP A 487 -28.04 33.39 11.07
C ASP A 487 -27.99 31.96 11.64
N THR A 488 -29.09 31.24 11.48
CA THR A 488 -29.39 29.86 11.93
C THR A 488 -28.48 28.75 11.36
N HIS A 489 -27.47 29.09 10.55
CA HIS A 489 -26.63 28.12 9.82
C HIS A 489 -25.13 28.20 10.12
N PHE A 490 -24.63 29.22 10.82
CA PHE A 490 -23.18 29.41 10.98
C PHE A 490 -22.52 28.39 11.92
N TRP A 491 -23.28 27.84 12.89
CA TRP A 491 -22.78 26.81 13.82
C TRP A 491 -22.31 25.51 13.14
N LYS A 492 -22.61 25.31 11.84
CA LYS A 492 -22.14 24.16 11.04
C LYS A 492 -20.65 24.20 10.73
N SER A 493 -19.97 25.31 11.03
CA SER A 493 -18.56 25.56 10.77
C SER A 493 -17.85 25.96 12.06
N ALA A 494 -16.73 25.30 12.38
CA ALA A 494 -15.87 25.70 13.49
C ALA A 494 -14.77 26.67 13.03
N GLU A 495 -14.64 27.78 13.74
CA GLU A 495 -13.56 28.73 13.59
C GLU A 495 -12.29 28.25 14.31
N GLN A 496 -11.13 28.69 13.83
CA GLN A 496 -9.84 28.29 14.40
C GLN A 496 -8.99 29.48 14.82
N PHE A 497 -8.39 29.40 16.02
CA PHE A 497 -7.46 30.41 16.52
C PHE A 497 -6.15 29.78 17.00
N ASP A 498 -5.03 30.45 16.71
CA ASP A 498 -3.75 30.17 17.38
C ASP A 498 -3.75 30.83 18.77
N VAL A 499 -3.68 30.00 19.81
CA VAL A 499 -3.67 30.42 21.22
C VAL A 499 -2.34 30.14 21.91
N THR A 500 -1.28 29.87 21.13
CA THR A 500 0.05 29.50 21.63
C THR A 500 0.60 30.53 22.63
N LYS A 501 0.44 31.82 22.34
CA LYS A 501 1.00 32.91 23.15
C LYS A 501 0.21 33.17 24.43
N GLN A 502 -1.02 32.67 24.52
CA GLN A 502 -1.97 32.91 25.59
C GLN A 502 -1.92 31.81 26.66
N LEU A 503 -1.27 30.69 26.37
CA LEU A 503 -1.06 29.58 27.30
C LEU A 503 0.29 29.65 28.01
N ARG A 504 0.32 29.19 29.25
CA ARG A 504 1.51 29.15 30.12
C ARG A 504 1.73 27.77 30.74
N SER A 505 2.93 27.51 31.26
CA SER A 505 3.14 26.37 32.17
C SER A 505 2.33 26.57 33.46
N GLY A 506 1.89 25.48 34.07
CA GLY A 506 1.00 25.51 35.23
C GLY A 506 -0.46 25.75 34.85
N ASP A 507 -1.19 26.49 35.68
CA ASP A 507 -2.63 26.68 35.57
C ASP A 507 -3.03 27.63 34.43
N ASN A 508 -4.02 27.18 33.66
CA ASN A 508 -4.67 27.89 32.57
C ASN A 508 -6.20 27.76 32.67
N VAL A 509 -6.91 28.71 32.08
CA VAL A 509 -8.37 28.69 31.98
C VAL A 509 -8.84 29.05 30.58
N ILE A 510 -9.82 28.29 30.08
CA ILE A 510 -10.64 28.62 28.92
C ILE A 510 -11.99 29.09 29.42
N ALA A 511 -12.44 30.22 28.88
CA ALA A 511 -13.73 30.80 29.23
C ALA A 511 -14.48 31.17 27.95
N VAL A 512 -15.76 30.80 27.84
CA VAL A 512 -16.58 31.05 26.66
C VAL A 512 -17.94 31.59 27.07
N ARG A 513 -18.38 32.73 26.53
CA ARG A 513 -19.78 33.15 26.63
C ARG A 513 -20.48 32.66 25.36
N ALA A 514 -21.42 31.73 25.48
CA ALA A 514 -22.19 31.28 24.33
C ALA A 514 -23.61 31.83 24.40
N THR A 515 -24.10 32.32 23.27
CA THR A 515 -25.40 32.98 23.12
C THR A 515 -26.29 32.10 22.25
N ASN A 516 -27.45 31.73 22.76
CA ASN A 516 -28.52 31.09 22.00
C ASN A 516 -29.60 32.14 21.67
N LEU A 517 -30.04 32.21 20.41
CA LEU A 517 -31.08 33.12 19.96
C LEU A 517 -32.48 32.50 19.93
N GLY A 518 -32.61 31.23 20.31
CA GLY A 518 -33.86 30.48 20.38
C GLY A 518 -33.69 29.07 19.80
N GLY A 519 -34.49 28.10 20.26
CA GLY A 519 -34.34 26.70 19.88
C GLY A 519 -33.16 26.00 20.59
N PRO A 520 -32.65 24.88 20.03
CA PRO A 520 -31.54 24.12 20.62
C PRO A 520 -30.27 24.96 20.79
N GLY A 521 -29.67 24.95 21.97
CA GLY A 521 -28.42 25.67 22.27
C GLY A 521 -27.28 24.69 22.51
N GLY A 522 -26.08 25.01 22.03
CA GLY A 522 -24.93 24.14 22.19
C GLY A 522 -23.60 24.88 22.02
N LEU A 523 -22.59 24.44 22.77
CA LEU A 523 -21.19 24.84 22.60
C LEU A 523 -20.36 23.61 22.23
N LEU A 524 -19.50 23.75 21.22
CA LEU A 524 -18.58 22.71 20.77
C LEU A 524 -17.17 23.28 20.63
N LEU A 525 -16.19 22.68 21.31
CA LEU A 525 -14.83 23.23 21.39
C LEU A 525 -13.77 22.12 21.49
N HIS A 526 -12.71 22.24 20.70
CA HIS A 526 -11.53 21.39 20.81
C HIS A 526 -10.24 22.21 20.81
N VAL A 527 -9.35 21.98 21.78
CA VAL A 527 -7.98 22.53 21.81
C VAL A 527 -6.96 21.42 21.57
N ALA A 528 -6.04 21.65 20.64
CA ALA A 528 -4.87 20.82 20.39
C ALA A 528 -3.59 21.58 20.79
N ILE A 529 -2.86 21.07 21.79
CA ILE A 529 -1.69 21.72 22.38
C ILE A 529 -0.46 20.84 22.17
N ARG A 530 0.47 21.25 21.31
CA ARG A 530 1.74 20.56 21.07
C ARG A 530 2.81 21.01 22.06
N LEU A 531 3.33 20.07 22.85
CA LEU A 531 4.43 20.29 23.79
C LEU A 531 5.79 20.25 23.07
N PRO A 532 6.89 20.72 23.70
CA PRO A 532 8.24 20.61 23.15
C PRO A 532 8.70 19.18 22.83
N SER A 533 8.13 18.15 23.47
CA SER A 533 8.38 16.73 23.17
C SER A 533 7.61 16.18 21.96
N ASP A 534 6.92 17.06 21.22
CA ASP A 534 5.97 16.75 20.15
C ASP A 534 4.72 15.94 20.57
N LYS A 535 4.57 15.61 21.87
CA LYS A 535 3.32 15.12 22.44
C LYS A 535 2.22 16.17 22.31
N VAL A 536 1.03 15.75 21.91
CA VAL A 536 -0.16 16.62 21.81
C VAL A 536 -1.10 16.36 22.99
N VAL A 537 -1.52 17.42 23.68
CA VAL A 537 -2.55 17.42 24.72
C VAL A 537 -3.85 17.92 24.10
N HIS A 538 -4.95 17.18 24.31
CA HIS A 538 -6.28 17.52 23.80
C HIS A 538 -7.21 17.95 24.93
N ILE A 539 -7.96 19.03 24.72
CA ILE A 539 -9.03 19.48 25.61
C ILE A 539 -10.31 19.57 24.80
N TYR A 540 -11.37 18.91 25.25
CA TYR A 540 -12.66 18.88 24.57
C TYR A 540 -13.71 19.63 25.41
N SER A 541 -14.73 20.18 24.75
CA SER A 541 -16.03 20.39 25.37
C SER A 541 -16.60 19.04 25.76
N ASP A 542 -16.75 18.81 27.06
CA ASP A 542 -17.20 17.55 27.66
C ASP A 542 -17.85 17.83 29.02
N GLY A 543 -18.31 16.79 29.73
CA GLY A 543 -18.96 16.92 31.03
C GLY A 543 -18.10 17.47 32.17
N THR A 544 -16.85 17.87 31.90
CA THR A 544 -15.96 18.46 32.91
C THR A 544 -15.93 19.98 32.91
N TRP A 545 -16.72 20.61 32.05
CA TRP A 545 -16.94 22.04 32.04
C TRP A 545 -17.97 22.45 33.08
N ARG A 546 -17.85 23.70 33.55
CA ARG A 546 -18.84 24.36 34.39
C ARG A 546 -19.53 25.47 33.63
N CYS A 547 -20.79 25.75 33.95
CA CYS A 547 -21.55 26.85 33.38
C CYS A 547 -22.38 27.63 34.41
N ALA A 548 -22.68 28.88 34.08
CA ALA A 548 -23.60 29.74 34.82
C ALA A 548 -24.31 30.73 33.87
N PRO A 549 -25.51 31.23 34.20
CA PRO A 549 -26.20 32.27 33.42
C PRO A 549 -25.35 33.53 33.31
N ALA A 550 -25.18 34.08 32.10
CA ALA A 550 -24.26 35.18 31.85
C ALA A 550 -24.57 36.43 32.71
N ASP A 551 -25.84 36.79 32.84
CA ASP A 551 -26.27 37.97 33.62
C ASP A 551 -25.86 37.87 35.10
N SER A 552 -25.99 36.68 35.69
CA SER A 552 -25.59 36.41 37.09
C SER A 552 -24.08 36.54 37.32
N VAL A 553 -23.30 36.31 36.27
CA VAL A 553 -21.84 36.34 36.30
C VAL A 553 -21.33 37.75 36.03
N GLU A 554 -21.91 38.45 35.05
CA GLU A 554 -21.50 39.80 34.68
C GLU A 554 -21.88 40.85 35.74
N ALA A 555 -22.92 40.61 36.54
CA ALA A 555 -23.25 41.41 37.72
C ALA A 555 -22.11 41.50 38.76
N LYS A 556 -21.16 40.54 38.76
CA LYS A 556 -19.99 40.52 39.65
C LYS A 556 -18.76 41.24 39.07
N GLY A 557 -18.90 41.89 37.92
CA GLY A 557 -17.84 42.61 37.22
C GLY A 557 -17.65 42.09 35.79
N LYS A 558 -17.73 43.00 34.83
CA LYS A 558 -17.63 42.69 33.40
C LYS A 558 -16.34 41.92 33.10
N ASN A 559 -16.49 40.73 32.50
CA ASN A 559 -15.41 39.81 32.13
C ASN A 559 -14.47 39.35 33.26
N ALA A 560 -14.69 39.73 34.53
CA ALA A 560 -13.85 39.30 35.66
C ALA A 560 -13.78 37.77 35.78
N TRP A 561 -14.90 37.12 35.44
CA TRP A 561 -15.03 35.69 35.40
C TRP A 561 -14.05 35.01 34.45
N THR A 562 -13.57 35.65 33.38
CA THR A 562 -12.67 35.02 32.39
C THR A 562 -11.25 34.79 32.91
N SER A 563 -10.89 35.40 34.04
CA SER A 563 -9.56 35.29 34.65
C SER A 563 -9.35 33.96 35.39
N LEU A 564 -8.08 33.61 35.66
CA LEU A 564 -7.76 32.42 36.46
C LEU A 564 -8.21 32.57 37.92
N ALA A 565 -8.16 33.79 38.47
CA ALA A 565 -8.44 34.07 39.89
C ALA A 565 -9.92 33.90 40.27
N PHE A 566 -10.83 33.94 39.28
CA PHE A 566 -12.26 33.84 39.55
C PHE A 566 -12.66 32.46 40.09
N ASP A 567 -13.36 32.44 41.23
CA ASP A 567 -13.90 31.22 41.83
C ASP A 567 -15.21 30.78 41.16
N ASP A 568 -15.16 29.63 40.47
CA ASP A 568 -16.31 28.98 39.84
C ASP A 568 -16.81 27.77 40.65
N SER A 569 -16.46 27.65 41.93
CA SER A 569 -16.86 26.54 42.81
C SER A 569 -18.37 26.33 42.88
N GLN A 570 -19.14 27.42 42.82
CA GLN A 570 -20.60 27.42 42.88
C GLN A 570 -21.28 27.24 41.50
N TRP A 571 -20.51 27.11 40.41
CA TRP A 571 -21.08 26.91 39.08
C TRP A 571 -21.53 25.47 38.88
N GLN A 572 -22.61 25.30 38.13
CA GLN A 572 -23.15 23.99 37.81
C GLN A 572 -22.27 23.28 36.77
N THR A 573 -22.31 21.95 36.75
CA THR A 573 -21.72 21.17 35.66
C THR A 573 -22.59 21.25 34.42
N VAL A 574 -21.97 21.27 33.24
CA VAL A 574 -22.71 21.25 31.96
C VAL A 574 -23.45 19.93 31.73
N ALA A 575 -24.50 19.97 30.92
CA ALA A 575 -25.06 18.77 30.30
C ALA A 575 -24.30 18.44 29.00
N THR A 576 -24.04 17.14 28.77
CA THR A 576 -23.50 16.65 27.50
C THR A 576 -24.64 16.23 26.57
N LEU A 577 -24.76 16.90 25.44
CA LEU A 577 -25.87 16.73 24.49
C LEU A 577 -25.57 15.67 23.41
N GLY A 578 -24.30 15.32 23.22
CA GLY A 578 -23.86 14.24 22.33
C GLY A 578 -22.63 14.62 21.50
N ALA A 579 -21.93 13.60 20.98
CA ALA A 579 -20.77 13.79 20.11
C ALA A 579 -21.21 14.03 18.67
N PRO A 580 -20.56 14.91 17.89
CA PRO A 580 -20.87 15.07 16.48
C PRO A 580 -20.54 13.78 15.69
N PRO A 581 -21.41 13.32 14.77
CA PRO A 581 -22.73 13.89 14.48
C PRO A 581 -23.80 13.48 15.50
N VAL A 582 -24.50 14.47 16.05
CA VAL A 582 -25.70 14.29 16.89
C VAL A 582 -26.74 15.31 16.45
N GLU A 583 -28.01 14.90 16.39
CA GLU A 583 -29.12 15.80 16.07
C GLU A 583 -29.31 16.86 17.18
N PRO A 584 -29.69 18.11 16.84
CA PRO A 584 -29.98 18.63 15.48
C PRO A 584 -28.74 19.09 14.69
N TRP A 585 -27.54 19.02 15.28
CA TRP A 585 -26.34 19.67 14.73
C TRP A 585 -25.59 18.85 13.67
N GLY A 586 -25.74 17.53 13.63
CA GLY A 586 -25.08 16.70 12.61
C GLY A 586 -23.56 16.92 12.54
N ASN A 587 -23.00 16.93 11.32
CA ASN A 587 -21.55 17.08 11.09
C ASN A 587 -21.10 18.56 11.15
N ILE A 588 -19.95 18.80 11.77
CA ILE A 588 -19.35 20.14 11.91
C ILE A 588 -18.06 20.24 11.11
N PHE A 589 -18.02 21.18 10.17
CA PHE A 589 -16.86 21.45 9.32
C PHE A 589 -15.79 22.23 10.08
N GLY A 590 -14.52 22.10 9.69
CA GLY A 590 -13.43 22.91 10.27
C GLY A 590 -12.95 22.48 11.66
N MET A 591 -13.51 21.41 12.26
CA MET A 591 -13.03 20.89 13.54
C MET A 591 -11.69 20.16 13.39
N THR A 592 -10.65 20.56 14.12
CA THR A 592 -9.31 19.94 14.05
C THR A 592 -9.26 18.63 14.82
N MET A 593 -9.92 17.58 14.33
CA MET A 593 -9.87 16.27 14.99
C MET A 593 -8.44 15.69 14.96
N PRO A 594 -8.01 14.93 15.99
CA PRO A 594 -6.72 14.25 15.95
C PRO A 594 -6.62 13.42 14.66
N ALA A 595 -5.64 13.73 13.83
CA ALA A 595 -5.30 12.90 12.69
C ALA A 595 -4.93 11.51 13.24
N MET A 596 -5.75 10.50 12.96
CA MET A 596 -5.37 9.13 13.28
C MET A 596 -4.02 8.84 12.60
N PRO A 597 -3.06 8.21 13.30
CA PRO A 597 -1.79 7.84 12.69
C PRO A 597 -2.05 7.15 11.36
N GLN A 598 -1.48 7.68 10.27
CA GLN A 598 -1.67 7.13 8.92
C GLN A 598 -0.93 5.79 8.70
N ALA A 599 -0.41 5.16 9.77
CA ALA A 599 0.21 3.87 9.69
C ALA A 599 -0.85 2.82 9.30
N PRO A 600 -0.63 2.01 8.25
CA PRO A 600 -1.50 0.87 7.98
C PRO A 600 -1.33 -0.13 9.13
N ALA A 601 -2.27 -0.11 10.05
CA ALA A 601 -2.44 -1.11 11.09
C ALA A 601 -3.87 -1.64 11.01
N LEU A 602 -4.04 -2.92 11.36
CA LEU A 602 -5.34 -3.39 11.80
C LEU A 602 -5.83 -2.44 12.90
N ARG A 603 -7.12 -2.08 12.87
CA ARG A 603 -7.73 -1.16 13.85
C ARG A 603 -7.39 -1.51 15.31
N TRP A 604 -7.19 -2.79 15.59
CA TRP A 604 -6.86 -3.33 16.90
C TRP A 604 -5.43 -3.03 17.36
N PHE A 605 -4.48 -2.84 16.45
CA PHE A 605 -3.05 -2.68 16.73
C PHE A 605 -2.50 -1.30 16.34
N VAL A 606 -3.38 -0.31 16.16
CA VAL A 606 -2.99 1.09 15.97
C VAL A 606 -2.29 1.62 17.23
N GLU A 607 -2.81 1.26 18.40
CA GLU A 607 -2.18 1.55 19.69
C GLU A 607 -1.31 0.36 20.15
N PRO A 608 -0.19 0.60 20.84
CA PRO A 608 0.58 -0.48 21.46
C PRO A 608 -0.27 -1.31 22.43
N MET A 609 -0.18 -2.63 22.31
CA MET A 609 -0.85 -3.52 23.27
C MET A 609 -0.22 -3.37 24.66
N PRO A 610 -1.04 -3.34 25.74
CA PRO A 610 -0.54 -3.30 27.11
C PRO A 610 0.26 -4.54 27.51
N ALA A 611 -0.14 -5.70 26.99
CA ALA A 611 0.51 -6.98 27.19
C ALA A 611 0.57 -7.69 25.83
N PRO A 612 1.73 -7.73 25.15
CA PRO A 612 1.84 -8.35 23.83
C PRO A 612 1.59 -9.86 23.90
N PHE A 613 1.07 -10.40 22.80
CA PHE A 613 0.98 -11.85 22.58
C PHE A 613 2.37 -12.45 22.47
N ASP A 614 2.63 -13.54 23.19
CA ASP A 614 3.88 -14.28 23.17
C ASP A 614 3.59 -15.78 23.08
N VAL A 615 4.03 -16.43 22.01
CA VAL A 615 3.86 -17.88 21.78
C VAL A 615 5.00 -18.71 22.36
N PHE A 616 6.08 -18.07 22.83
CA PHE A 616 7.28 -18.70 23.38
C PHE A 616 7.68 -18.09 24.73
N PRO A 617 6.76 -18.06 25.71
CA PRO A 617 6.95 -17.32 26.97
C PRO A 617 8.13 -17.79 27.85
N GLY A 618 8.61 -19.03 27.63
CA GLY A 618 9.74 -19.65 28.33
C GLY A 618 11.05 -19.64 27.53
N ASP A 619 11.08 -19.07 26.33
CA ASP A 619 12.32 -18.82 25.61
C ASP A 619 12.97 -17.55 26.18
N GLU A 620 13.94 -17.72 27.07
CA GLU A 620 14.68 -16.61 27.67
C GLU A 620 15.67 -15.99 26.69
N LYS A 621 16.17 -16.80 25.74
CA LYS A 621 17.20 -16.41 24.78
C LYS A 621 16.61 -15.47 23.74
N ARG A 622 15.43 -15.79 23.22
CA ARG A 622 14.70 -15.04 22.17
C ARG A 622 15.58 -14.70 20.97
N ILE A 623 16.48 -15.60 20.60
CA ILE A 623 17.37 -15.38 19.47
C ILE A 623 16.77 -15.97 18.20
N TRP A 624 16.69 -15.15 17.17
CA TRP A 624 16.23 -15.52 15.83
C TRP A 624 17.27 -15.18 14.79
N TRP A 625 17.41 -16.08 13.83
CA TRP A 625 18.22 -15.91 12.64
C TRP A 625 17.36 -15.66 11.43
N TYR A 626 17.89 -14.83 10.53
CA TYR A 626 17.25 -14.46 9.28
C TYR A 626 18.28 -14.52 8.17
N ARG A 627 17.92 -15.09 7.02
CA ARG A 627 18.79 -15.20 5.85
C ARG A 627 18.05 -14.77 4.59
N PHE A 628 18.73 -13.99 3.76
CA PHE A 628 18.24 -13.52 2.47
C PHE A 628 19.39 -13.15 1.52
N LYS A 629 19.16 -13.34 0.22
CA LYS A 629 20.11 -12.99 -0.84
C LYS A 629 20.16 -11.47 -1.05
N LEU A 630 21.35 -10.94 -1.30
CA LEU A 630 21.56 -9.54 -1.65
C LEU A 630 21.59 -9.36 -3.18
N PRO A 631 20.92 -8.35 -3.73
CA PRO A 631 21.12 -7.96 -5.12
C PRO A 631 22.60 -7.65 -5.43
N PRO A 632 23.08 -7.98 -6.63
CA PRO A 632 24.38 -7.52 -7.10
C PRO A 632 24.47 -5.99 -7.06
N GLY A 633 25.62 -5.48 -6.62
CA GLY A 633 25.86 -4.05 -6.43
C GLY A 633 25.35 -3.49 -5.10
N THR A 634 24.88 -4.31 -4.15
CA THR A 634 24.43 -3.81 -2.84
C THR A 634 25.57 -3.19 -2.04
N LYS A 635 25.46 -1.89 -1.71
CA LYS A 635 26.42 -1.13 -0.91
C LYS A 635 26.00 -0.91 0.53
N ALA A 636 24.70 -0.93 0.80
CA ALA A 636 24.19 -0.83 2.16
C ALA A 636 22.84 -1.54 2.29
N ILE A 637 22.59 -2.05 3.49
CA ILE A 637 21.32 -2.67 3.90
C ILE A 637 20.68 -1.76 4.93
N ALA A 638 19.38 -1.48 4.78
CA ALA A 638 18.60 -0.73 5.75
C ALA A 638 17.41 -1.57 6.24
N MET A 639 17.22 -1.64 7.55
CA MET A 639 16.14 -2.40 8.18
C MET A 639 15.56 -1.63 9.36
N ARG A 640 14.26 -1.83 9.61
CA ARG A 640 13.58 -1.34 10.81
C ARG A 640 13.12 -2.53 11.63
N VAL A 641 13.72 -2.72 12.80
CA VAL A 641 13.63 -3.96 13.59
C VAL A 641 13.30 -3.72 15.05
N LYS A 642 12.49 -4.59 15.65
CA LYS A 642 12.17 -4.59 17.09
C LYS A 642 13.02 -5.61 17.85
N CYS A 643 14.11 -5.16 18.45
CA CYS A 643 15.07 -6.05 19.11
C CYS A 643 15.84 -5.32 20.21
N THR A 644 16.54 -6.09 21.04
CA THR A 644 17.49 -5.59 22.05
C THR A 644 18.95 -5.89 21.68
N ARG A 645 19.19 -6.73 20.69
CA ARG A 645 20.53 -7.00 20.14
C ARG A 645 20.41 -7.36 18.67
N ILE A 646 21.40 -6.94 17.88
CA ILE A 646 21.52 -7.27 16.46
C ILE A 646 22.97 -7.60 16.09
N GLU A 647 23.14 -8.62 15.26
CA GLU A 647 24.38 -8.95 14.57
C GLU A 647 24.08 -9.18 13.07
N VAL A 648 24.92 -8.66 12.19
CA VAL A 648 24.75 -8.78 10.72
C VAL A 648 26.03 -9.31 10.11
N TYR A 649 25.87 -10.35 9.28
CA TYR A 649 26.93 -11.04 8.57
C TYR A 649 26.62 -11.01 7.07
N VAL A 650 27.64 -10.83 6.23
CA VAL A 650 27.53 -10.97 4.78
C VAL A 650 28.65 -11.87 4.30
N ARG A 651 28.30 -12.94 3.58
CA ARG A 651 29.25 -14.01 3.19
C ARG A 651 30.03 -14.56 4.39
N GLY A 652 29.37 -14.76 5.54
CA GLY A 652 30.03 -15.17 6.79
C GLY A 652 30.84 -14.08 7.51
N LYS A 653 31.18 -12.95 6.86
CA LYS A 653 31.94 -11.88 7.51
C LYS A 653 31.04 -11.04 8.41
N PRO A 654 31.35 -10.86 9.71
CA PRO A 654 30.60 -9.96 10.58
C PRO A 654 30.83 -8.50 10.16
N LEU A 655 29.75 -7.76 9.94
CA LEU A 655 29.79 -6.35 9.53
C LEU A 655 29.23 -5.39 10.59
N PHE A 656 28.32 -5.87 11.43
CA PHE A 656 27.67 -5.02 12.43
C PHE A 656 27.27 -5.85 13.65
N LYS A 657 27.47 -5.30 14.85
CA LYS A 657 27.04 -5.89 16.12
C LYS A 657 26.73 -4.77 17.12
N ARG A 658 25.56 -4.84 17.76
CA ARG A 658 25.15 -3.80 18.73
C ARG A 658 24.12 -4.33 19.73
N GLU A 659 24.28 -3.93 20.99
CA GLU A 659 23.24 -3.99 22.03
C GLU A 659 22.38 -2.70 21.97
N LEU A 660 21.08 -2.85 22.17
CA LEU A 660 20.07 -1.82 21.92
C LEU A 660 19.07 -1.79 23.09
N GLY A 661 18.48 -0.61 23.33
CA GLY A 661 17.35 -0.49 24.25
C GLY A 661 16.10 -1.21 23.74
N ILE A 662 15.12 -1.43 24.62
CA ILE A 662 13.84 -2.02 24.24
C ILE A 662 13.10 -1.06 23.29
N GLY A 663 12.82 -1.52 22.07
CA GLY A 663 12.04 -0.73 21.13
C GLY A 663 12.27 -1.12 19.67
N GLU A 664 11.78 -0.26 18.79
CA GLU A 664 12.03 -0.31 17.35
C GLU A 664 13.26 0.53 17.00
N HIS A 665 14.12 0.00 16.13
CA HIS A 665 15.37 0.62 15.72
C HIS A 665 15.50 0.65 14.20
N VAL A 666 16.03 1.75 13.66
CA VAL A 666 16.42 1.85 12.25
C VAL A 666 17.91 1.59 12.14
N ILE A 667 18.28 0.49 11.49
CA ILE A 667 19.66 0.05 11.33
C ILE A 667 20.07 0.20 9.86
N ARG A 668 21.25 0.78 9.63
CA ARG A 668 21.90 0.85 8.32
C ARG A 668 23.27 0.22 8.42
N VAL A 669 23.54 -0.78 7.58
CA VAL A 669 24.80 -1.53 7.57
C VAL A 669 25.49 -1.35 6.21
N PRO A 670 26.66 -0.71 6.15
CA PRO A 670 27.50 -0.70 4.96
C PRO A 670 27.97 -2.12 4.61
N VAL A 671 27.86 -2.50 3.33
CA VAL A 671 28.28 -3.81 2.80
C VAL A 671 29.60 -3.71 2.03
N GLY A 672 29.95 -2.53 1.55
CA GLY A 672 31.15 -2.32 0.73
C GLY A 672 31.07 -3.08 -0.58
N ASN A 673 32.07 -3.93 -0.85
CA ASN A 673 32.20 -4.68 -2.11
C ASN A 673 31.76 -6.15 -2.02
N LEU A 674 31.31 -6.63 -0.84
CA LEU A 674 30.99 -8.04 -0.60
C LEU A 674 29.80 -8.57 -1.43
N ALA A 675 28.95 -7.65 -1.90
CA ALA A 675 27.80 -7.95 -2.75
C ALA A 675 27.94 -7.31 -4.15
N ASN A 676 29.17 -7.02 -4.62
CA ASN A 676 29.37 -6.53 -5.99
C ASN A 676 28.95 -7.56 -7.04
N ARG A 677 29.14 -8.85 -6.76
CA ARG A 677 28.68 -9.97 -7.60
C ARG A 677 27.48 -10.65 -6.95
N GLU A 678 26.74 -11.40 -7.75
CA GLU A 678 25.66 -12.27 -7.26
C GLU A 678 26.10 -13.34 -6.26
N GLY A 679 25.11 -13.98 -5.63
CA GLY A 679 25.32 -15.08 -4.68
C GLY A 679 25.68 -14.66 -3.25
N ALA A 680 25.77 -13.36 -2.96
CA ALA A 680 25.98 -12.89 -1.60
C ALA A 680 24.73 -13.11 -0.73
N VAL A 681 24.90 -13.83 0.38
CA VAL A 681 23.86 -14.00 1.40
C VAL A 681 24.15 -13.12 2.60
N CYS A 682 23.10 -12.46 3.09
CA CYS A 682 23.09 -11.75 4.37
C CYS A 682 22.42 -12.63 5.42
N ALA A 683 23.09 -12.79 6.57
CA ALA A 683 22.53 -13.42 7.76
C ALA A 683 22.43 -12.39 8.89
N VAL A 684 21.27 -12.34 9.56
CA VAL A 684 21.00 -11.42 10.67
C VAL A 684 20.61 -12.25 11.89
N ARG A 685 21.28 -12.02 13.02
CA ARG A 685 20.95 -12.63 14.31
C ARG A 685 20.40 -11.57 15.24
N LEU A 686 19.18 -11.75 15.74
CA LEU A 686 18.47 -10.78 16.58
C LEU A 686 18.08 -11.39 17.92
N ARG A 687 18.23 -10.62 19.01
CA ARG A 687 17.51 -10.88 20.26
C ARG A 687 16.19 -10.09 20.23
N THR A 688 15.09 -10.79 19.99
CA THR A 688 13.78 -10.16 19.72
C THR A 688 13.05 -9.74 20.99
N LEU A 689 12.03 -8.89 20.84
CA LEU A 689 11.07 -8.57 21.90
C LEU A 689 10.00 -9.67 22.01
N PRO A 690 9.33 -9.82 23.18
CA PRO A 690 8.18 -10.72 23.31
C PRO A 690 7.13 -10.49 22.23
N GLY A 691 6.77 -11.56 21.52
CA GLY A 691 5.80 -11.52 20.42
C GLY A 691 6.33 -10.99 19.09
N GLU A 692 7.53 -10.42 19.02
CA GLU A 692 8.08 -9.87 17.77
C GLU A 692 8.98 -10.93 17.10
N TYR A 693 8.39 -12.08 16.76
CA TYR A 693 9.08 -13.25 16.19
C TYR A 693 8.84 -13.42 14.68
N GLY A 694 9.67 -14.24 14.04
CA GLY A 694 9.57 -14.44 12.59
C GLY A 694 9.69 -13.11 11.85
N GLY A 695 8.85 -12.86 10.85
CA GLY A 695 8.87 -11.63 10.08
C GLY A 695 8.32 -10.40 10.83
N ALA A 696 7.59 -10.56 11.94
CA ALA A 696 7.05 -9.46 12.72
C ALA A 696 8.13 -8.55 13.33
N VAL A 697 9.34 -9.08 13.53
CA VAL A 697 10.49 -8.30 13.98
C VAL A 697 10.80 -7.15 13.01
N PHE A 698 10.52 -7.32 11.71
CA PHE A 698 10.72 -6.32 10.66
C PHE A 698 9.42 -5.55 10.42
N THR A 699 9.41 -4.26 10.75
CA THR A 699 8.20 -3.43 10.56
C THR A 699 8.11 -2.78 9.19
N THR A 700 9.20 -2.84 8.41
CA THR A 700 9.26 -2.49 6.99
C THR A 700 10.07 -3.55 6.24
N PRO A 701 9.93 -3.67 4.92
CA PRO A 701 10.86 -4.46 4.10
C PRO A 701 12.32 -4.06 4.35
N VAL A 702 13.23 -5.02 4.21
CA VAL A 702 14.68 -4.74 4.22
C VAL A 702 15.02 -4.09 2.89
N ALA A 703 15.52 -2.86 2.93
CA ALA A 703 15.82 -2.07 1.74
C ALA A 703 17.31 -2.15 1.39
N PHE A 704 17.61 -2.17 0.10
CA PHE A 704 18.98 -2.22 -0.41
C PHE A 704 19.33 -0.91 -1.13
N LYS A 705 20.47 -0.31 -0.77
CA LYS A 705 21.12 0.70 -1.59
C LYS A 705 22.03 -0.01 -2.58
N THR A 706 21.68 0.03 -3.86
CA THR A 706 22.42 -0.65 -4.94
C THR A 706 23.13 0.35 -5.85
N GLU A 707 24.33 -0.01 -6.29
CA GLU A 707 25.11 0.67 -7.32
C GLU A 707 25.44 -0.33 -8.45
N ARG A 708 26.50 -0.08 -9.24
CA ARG A 708 26.95 -1.06 -10.24
C ARG A 708 27.51 -2.32 -9.56
N GLY A 709 27.07 -3.47 -10.07
CA GLY A 709 27.57 -4.80 -9.73
C GLY A 709 27.85 -5.62 -10.98
N ARG A 710 27.97 -6.93 -10.80
CA ARG A 710 28.02 -7.91 -11.90
C ARG A 710 27.00 -9.02 -11.70
N ILE A 711 26.37 -9.42 -12.79
CA ILE A 711 25.33 -10.46 -12.81
C ILE A 711 25.55 -11.36 -14.03
N SER A 712 25.30 -12.66 -13.90
CA SER A 712 25.15 -13.54 -15.06
C SER A 712 23.72 -13.51 -15.58
N LEU A 713 23.48 -14.04 -16.79
CA LEU A 713 22.13 -14.24 -17.31
C LEU A 713 21.28 -15.09 -16.35
N GLY A 714 19.95 -14.94 -16.41
CA GLY A 714 18.99 -15.70 -15.63
C GLY A 714 17.96 -14.87 -14.84
N ALA A 715 17.18 -15.57 -14.03
CA ALA A 715 16.05 -14.98 -13.31
C ALA A 715 16.49 -14.11 -12.13
N TRP A 716 16.00 -12.88 -12.08
CA TRP A 716 16.27 -11.93 -10.99
C TRP A 716 15.87 -12.43 -9.61
N ALA A 717 14.81 -13.23 -9.51
CA ALA A 717 14.34 -13.79 -8.24
C ALA A 717 15.43 -14.62 -7.53
N GLU A 718 16.29 -15.30 -8.27
CA GLU A 718 17.38 -16.13 -7.73
C GLU A 718 18.59 -15.31 -7.27
N ARG A 719 18.61 -14.02 -7.61
CA ARG A 719 19.71 -13.06 -7.41
C ARG A 719 19.33 -11.94 -6.44
N GLY A 720 18.42 -12.22 -5.50
CA GLY A 720 18.00 -11.26 -4.46
C GLY A 720 16.99 -10.20 -4.92
N LEU A 721 16.45 -10.32 -6.14
CA LEU A 721 15.54 -9.33 -6.75
C LEU A 721 14.10 -9.84 -6.88
N GLN A 722 13.69 -10.81 -6.06
CA GLN A 722 12.34 -11.42 -6.12
C GLN A 722 11.20 -10.40 -6.07
N CYS A 723 11.32 -9.34 -5.27
CA CYS A 723 10.29 -8.33 -5.06
C CYS A 723 10.51 -7.05 -5.89
N TYR A 724 11.51 -7.02 -6.77
CA TYR A 724 11.87 -5.82 -7.52
C TYR A 724 11.04 -5.70 -8.80
N SER A 725 10.39 -4.54 -8.96
CA SER A 725 9.75 -4.12 -10.21
C SER A 725 10.39 -2.83 -10.71
N GLY A 726 10.97 -2.88 -11.90
CA GLY A 726 11.77 -1.80 -12.46
C GLY A 726 12.60 -2.24 -13.67
N ILE A 727 13.74 -1.59 -13.84
CA ILE A 727 14.63 -1.83 -14.97
C ILE A 727 15.98 -2.36 -14.44
N GLY A 728 16.47 -3.43 -15.06
CA GLY A 728 17.85 -3.88 -14.90
C GLY A 728 18.65 -3.54 -16.16
N VAL A 729 19.76 -2.85 -15.99
CA VAL A 729 20.65 -2.40 -17.06
C VAL A 729 21.87 -3.31 -17.08
N TYR A 730 22.06 -4.02 -18.18
CA TYR A 730 23.19 -4.90 -18.44
C TYR A 730 24.13 -4.20 -19.40
N SER A 731 25.43 -4.16 -19.10
CA SER A 731 26.44 -3.61 -20.01
C SER A 731 27.64 -4.54 -20.14
N ARG A 732 28.13 -4.70 -21.36
CA ARG A 732 29.32 -5.50 -21.65
C ARG A 732 30.09 -4.94 -22.83
N LEU A 733 31.41 -5.12 -22.77
CA LEU A 733 32.31 -4.90 -23.89
C LEU A 733 32.49 -6.19 -24.69
N VAL A 734 32.33 -6.11 -26.00
CA VAL A 734 32.43 -7.25 -26.93
C VAL A 734 33.41 -6.90 -28.05
N LYS A 735 34.34 -7.80 -28.34
CA LYS A 735 35.27 -7.65 -29.47
C LYS A 735 34.64 -8.27 -30.71
N LEU A 736 34.40 -7.47 -31.75
CA LEU A 736 33.82 -7.91 -33.01
C LEU A 736 34.91 -8.08 -34.09
N PRO A 737 34.77 -9.07 -34.99
CA PRO A 737 35.73 -9.35 -36.06
C PRO A 737 35.76 -8.21 -37.08
N SER A 738 36.84 -8.10 -37.86
CA SER A 738 36.97 -7.10 -38.93
C SER A 738 35.90 -7.21 -40.01
N ALA A 739 35.33 -8.40 -40.20
CA ALA A 739 34.27 -8.67 -41.18
C ALA A 739 33.01 -7.81 -41.00
N VAL A 740 32.75 -7.29 -39.80
CA VAL A 740 31.61 -6.36 -39.57
C VAL A 740 31.78 -5.01 -40.30
N ALA A 741 32.97 -4.71 -40.82
CA ALA A 741 33.18 -3.55 -41.70
C ALA A 741 32.67 -3.79 -43.13
N SER A 742 32.42 -5.04 -43.53
CA SER A 742 31.90 -5.36 -44.85
C SER A 742 30.45 -4.94 -44.97
N LYS A 743 30.09 -4.29 -46.09
CA LYS A 743 28.70 -3.93 -46.40
C LYS A 743 27.78 -5.14 -46.61
N ASN A 744 28.35 -6.31 -46.88
CA ASN A 744 27.61 -7.54 -47.13
C ASN A 744 27.29 -8.31 -45.83
N VAL A 745 27.92 -7.94 -44.71
CA VAL A 745 27.73 -8.60 -43.43
C VAL A 745 26.74 -7.82 -42.58
N ARG A 746 25.66 -8.47 -42.15
CA ARG A 746 24.73 -7.91 -41.14
C ARG A 746 24.99 -8.53 -39.79
N ALA A 747 25.07 -7.69 -38.76
CA ALA A 747 25.19 -8.12 -37.38
C ALA A 747 23.83 -8.00 -36.67
N ILE A 748 23.26 -9.14 -36.27
CA ILE A 748 21.97 -9.21 -35.58
C ILE A 748 22.19 -9.62 -34.12
N LEU A 749 21.83 -8.75 -33.18
CA LEU A 749 21.81 -9.07 -31.76
C LEU A 749 20.50 -9.79 -31.42
N GLU A 750 20.62 -11.03 -30.92
CA GLU A 750 19.52 -11.83 -30.39
C GLU A 750 19.64 -11.92 -28.87
N LEU A 751 18.58 -11.57 -28.14
CA LEU A 751 18.58 -11.58 -26.66
C LEU A 751 18.07 -12.88 -26.04
N GLY A 752 17.61 -13.84 -26.85
CA GLY A 752 16.96 -15.04 -26.35
C GLY A 752 15.66 -14.71 -25.62
N ASP A 753 15.46 -15.24 -24.41
CA ASP A 753 14.30 -14.95 -23.59
C ASP A 753 14.54 -13.74 -22.65
N VAL A 754 13.61 -12.79 -22.67
CA VAL A 754 13.55 -11.62 -21.79
C VAL A 754 12.22 -11.55 -21.01
N ARG A 755 11.19 -12.29 -21.48
CA ARG A 755 9.78 -12.29 -21.01
C ARG A 755 9.00 -10.97 -21.06
N CYS A 756 9.65 -9.82 -21.03
CA CYS A 756 9.00 -8.50 -20.97
C CYS A 756 9.59 -7.55 -22.03
N THR A 757 10.01 -6.34 -21.64
CA THR A 757 10.50 -5.33 -22.59
C THR A 757 12.01 -5.22 -22.53
N ALA A 758 12.65 -5.15 -23.70
CA ALA A 758 14.08 -4.90 -23.85
C ALA A 758 14.33 -3.63 -24.68
N GLU A 759 15.27 -2.79 -24.26
CA GLU A 759 15.80 -1.68 -25.03
C GLU A 759 17.31 -1.83 -25.18
N VAL A 760 17.81 -1.67 -26.40
CA VAL A 760 19.22 -1.92 -26.75
C VAL A 760 19.92 -0.64 -27.17
N PHE A 761 21.14 -0.48 -26.67
CA PHE A 761 22.09 0.55 -27.06
C PHE A 761 23.42 -0.10 -27.43
N VAL A 762 24.07 0.43 -28.47
CA VAL A 762 25.41 0.03 -28.89
C VAL A 762 26.27 1.29 -28.98
N ASN A 763 27.42 1.28 -28.31
CA ASN A 763 28.33 2.43 -28.24
C ASN A 763 27.68 3.74 -27.76
N GLY A 764 26.61 3.62 -26.96
CA GLY A 764 25.82 4.75 -26.45
C GLY A 764 24.67 5.20 -27.37
N GLU A 765 24.62 4.70 -28.60
CA GLU A 765 23.54 4.98 -29.54
C GLU A 765 22.38 4.01 -29.37
N ARG A 766 21.15 4.52 -29.43
CA ARG A 766 19.92 3.74 -29.24
C ARG A 766 19.59 2.94 -30.50
N VAL A 767 19.60 1.62 -30.40
CA VAL A 767 19.24 0.72 -31.50
C VAL A 767 17.73 0.56 -31.61
N GLY A 768 17.04 0.33 -30.49
CA GLY A 768 15.58 0.19 -30.49
C GLY A 768 15.02 -0.47 -29.24
N ILE A 769 13.71 -0.69 -29.26
CA ILE A 769 12.93 -1.33 -28.18
C ILE A 769 12.09 -2.50 -28.74
N ARG A 770 11.90 -3.55 -27.94
CA ARG A 770 11.02 -4.69 -28.22
C ARG A 770 10.23 -5.04 -26.96
N ALA A 771 8.92 -5.18 -27.11
CA ALA A 771 8.01 -5.52 -26.00
C ALA A 771 7.66 -7.02 -25.95
N TRP A 772 7.99 -7.79 -26.98
CA TRP A 772 7.78 -9.23 -27.06
C TRP A 772 8.84 -9.88 -27.98
N SER A 773 8.92 -11.22 -27.90
CA SER A 773 9.75 -12.06 -28.77
C SER A 773 9.28 -12.01 -30.23
N PRO A 774 10.17 -12.13 -31.23
CA PRO A 774 11.61 -12.33 -31.12
C PRO A 774 12.37 -11.03 -30.78
N TYR A 775 13.24 -11.12 -29.76
CA TYR A 775 14.09 -9.99 -29.33
C TYR A 775 15.33 -9.86 -30.22
N ARG A 776 15.12 -9.45 -31.48
CA ARG A 776 16.15 -9.28 -32.50
C ARG A 776 16.34 -7.81 -32.85
N PHE A 777 17.61 -7.40 -32.92
CA PHE A 777 18.01 -6.04 -33.24
C PHE A 777 19.09 -6.06 -34.31
N ASP A 778 18.85 -5.36 -35.42
CA ASP A 778 19.91 -5.09 -36.38
C ASP A 778 20.86 -4.04 -35.79
N ILE A 779 22.05 -4.49 -35.39
CA ILE A 779 23.08 -3.63 -34.80
C ILE A 779 24.13 -3.19 -35.84
N THR A 780 23.99 -3.61 -37.10
CA THR A 780 24.95 -3.34 -38.19
C THR A 780 25.39 -1.87 -38.27
N PRO A 781 24.50 -0.86 -38.25
CA PRO A 781 24.93 0.52 -38.39
C PRO A 781 25.56 1.11 -37.12
N PHE A 782 25.55 0.38 -36.00
CA PHE A 782 26.01 0.87 -34.70
C PHE A 782 27.32 0.22 -34.23
N VAL A 783 27.78 -0.83 -34.92
CA VAL A 783 28.99 -1.58 -34.59
C VAL A 783 30.17 -1.18 -35.45
N HIS A 784 31.38 -1.39 -34.93
CA HIS A 784 32.63 -1.25 -35.67
C HIS A 784 33.57 -2.43 -35.38
N PRO A 785 34.62 -2.67 -36.18
CA PRO A 785 35.66 -3.64 -35.83
C PRO A 785 36.26 -3.38 -34.44
N GLY A 786 36.58 -4.44 -33.70
CA GLY A 786 37.16 -4.33 -32.37
C GLY A 786 36.12 -4.14 -31.26
N MET A 787 36.44 -3.31 -30.26
CA MET A 787 35.69 -3.25 -29.01
C MET A 787 34.41 -2.41 -29.12
N ASN A 788 33.25 -3.03 -28.90
CA ASN A 788 31.95 -2.37 -28.88
C ASN A 788 31.30 -2.53 -27.51
N ARG A 789 30.63 -1.48 -27.01
CA ARG A 789 29.86 -1.54 -25.77
C ARG A 789 28.39 -1.81 -26.07
N ILE A 790 27.90 -2.95 -25.63
CA ILE A 790 26.48 -3.32 -25.71
C ILE A 790 25.83 -3.02 -24.36
N THR A 791 24.70 -2.32 -24.37
CA THR A 791 23.88 -2.07 -23.18
C THR A 791 22.44 -2.48 -23.45
N ILE A 792 21.89 -3.31 -22.56
CA ILE A 792 20.53 -3.85 -22.64
C ILE A 792 19.78 -3.43 -21.38
N LYS A 793 18.69 -2.68 -21.54
CA LYS A 793 17.76 -2.38 -20.47
C LYS A 793 16.60 -3.37 -20.53
N VAL A 794 16.41 -4.15 -19.48
CA VAL A 794 15.26 -5.07 -19.33
C VAL A 794 14.30 -4.46 -18.33
N ALA A 795 13.04 -4.28 -18.70
CA ALA A 795 11.97 -3.81 -17.81
C ALA A 795 10.98 -4.94 -17.53
N ASN A 796 10.67 -5.20 -16.26
CA ASN A 796 9.64 -6.16 -15.87
C ASN A 796 8.31 -5.47 -15.50
N THR A 797 7.30 -6.29 -15.17
CA THR A 797 5.98 -5.79 -14.74
C THR A 797 5.94 -5.49 -13.23
N LEU A 798 4.82 -4.94 -12.76
CA LEU A 798 4.55 -4.77 -11.33
C LEU A 798 4.26 -6.08 -10.59
N ALA A 799 4.24 -7.23 -11.27
CA ALA A 799 3.94 -8.54 -10.68
C ALA A 799 4.87 -8.86 -9.50
N ASN A 800 6.19 -8.62 -9.64
CA ASN A 800 7.15 -8.86 -8.56
C ASN A 800 6.83 -8.03 -7.31
N HIS A 801 6.55 -6.73 -7.47
CA HIS A 801 6.13 -5.86 -6.37
C HIS A 801 4.86 -6.36 -5.66
N TYR A 802 3.86 -6.81 -6.42
CA TYR A 802 2.57 -7.28 -5.89
C TYR A 802 2.53 -8.78 -5.57
N SER A 803 3.64 -9.50 -5.70
CA SER A 803 3.68 -10.94 -5.41
C SER A 803 3.85 -11.25 -3.92
N VAL A 804 4.48 -10.33 -3.17
CA VAL A 804 4.86 -10.50 -1.76
C VAL A 804 4.48 -9.28 -0.91
N GLY A 805 3.87 -9.53 0.26
CA GLY A 805 3.48 -8.51 1.25
C GLY A 805 2.14 -7.82 0.95
N LEU A 806 1.87 -7.48 -0.31
CA LEU A 806 0.58 -6.95 -0.78
C LEU A 806 0.06 -7.80 -1.95
N PRO A 807 -0.17 -9.10 -1.74
CA PRO A 807 -0.51 -10.03 -2.81
C PRO A 807 -1.82 -9.62 -3.51
N SER A 808 -1.72 -9.35 -4.81
CA SER A 808 -2.87 -9.17 -5.68
C SER A 808 -3.27 -10.52 -6.30
N PRO A 809 -4.57 -10.85 -6.42
CA PRO A 809 -5.01 -12.08 -7.09
C PRO A 809 -4.67 -12.10 -8.59
N TYR A 810 -4.26 -10.96 -9.16
CA TYR A 810 -3.90 -10.79 -10.55
C TYR A 810 -2.40 -11.03 -10.84
N VAL A 811 -1.64 -11.58 -9.88
CA VAL A 811 -0.29 -12.08 -10.13
C VAL A 811 -0.38 -13.56 -10.52
N TYR A 812 -0.39 -13.83 -11.83
CA TYR A 812 -0.52 -15.18 -12.37
C TYR A 812 0.82 -15.93 -12.35
N ALA A 813 0.75 -17.26 -12.42
CA ALA A 813 1.93 -18.11 -12.54
C ALA A 813 2.81 -17.65 -13.72
N GLY A 814 4.14 -17.62 -13.52
CA GLY A 814 5.11 -17.19 -14.52
C GLY A 814 5.29 -15.67 -14.68
N THR A 815 4.34 -14.83 -14.24
CA THR A 815 4.41 -13.36 -14.44
C THR A 815 5.50 -12.66 -13.63
N THR A 816 6.07 -13.34 -12.62
CA THR A 816 7.17 -12.84 -11.78
C THR A 816 8.56 -13.21 -12.32
N ILE A 817 8.63 -14.10 -13.33
CA ILE A 817 9.87 -14.45 -14.01
C ILE A 817 10.32 -13.22 -14.80
N SER A 818 11.49 -12.70 -14.45
CA SER A 818 12.06 -11.49 -15.06
C SER A 818 13.58 -11.53 -15.01
N GLY A 819 14.20 -10.86 -15.99
CA GLY A 819 15.65 -10.85 -16.16
C GLY A 819 16.03 -10.95 -17.64
N LEU A 820 17.33 -10.85 -17.94
CA LEU A 820 17.87 -11.24 -19.24
C LEU A 820 18.18 -12.72 -19.14
N LEU A 821 17.25 -13.57 -19.58
CA LEU A 821 17.33 -15.02 -19.37
C LEU A 821 18.26 -15.68 -20.41
N GLY A 822 18.32 -15.10 -21.61
CA GLY A 822 19.23 -15.53 -22.66
C GLY A 822 18.73 -16.76 -23.44
N PRO A 823 19.63 -17.43 -24.19
CA PRO A 823 21.02 -17.01 -24.46
C PRO A 823 21.07 -15.69 -25.24
N VAL A 824 22.16 -14.95 -25.11
CA VAL A 824 22.37 -13.68 -25.81
C VAL A 824 23.51 -13.86 -26.81
N ARG A 825 23.29 -13.52 -28.08
CA ARG A 825 24.30 -13.71 -29.13
C ARG A 825 24.23 -12.68 -30.23
N ILE A 826 25.33 -12.52 -30.93
CA ILE A 826 25.42 -11.72 -32.15
C ILE A 826 25.57 -12.71 -33.31
N ARG A 827 24.59 -12.75 -34.20
CA ARG A 827 24.62 -13.55 -35.43
C ARG A 827 25.11 -12.69 -36.58
N PHE A 828 25.98 -13.26 -37.41
CA PHE A 828 26.43 -12.62 -38.64
C PHE A 828 25.73 -13.27 -39.84
N GLU A 829 25.10 -12.46 -40.67
CA GLU A 829 24.44 -12.88 -41.91
C GLU A 829 25.22 -12.33 -43.10
N GLY A 830 25.34 -13.10 -44.19
CA GLY A 830 26.06 -12.69 -45.40
C GLY A 830 27.59 -12.86 -45.33
N LEU A 831 28.05 -13.85 -44.53
CA LEU A 831 29.44 -14.29 -44.48
C LEU A 831 29.85 -15.13 -45.69
#